data_AF-A0A935HUR0-F1
#
_entry.id   AF-A0A935HUR0-F1
#
_cell.length_a   1.000
_cell.length_b   1.000
_cell.length_c   1.000
_cell.angle_alpha   90.00
_cell.angle_beta   90.00
_cell.angle_gamma   90.00
#
_symmetry.space_group_name_H-M   'P 1'
#
loop_
_entity.id
_entity.type
_entity.pdbx_description
1 polymer ?
#
loop_
_entity_poly.entity_id
_entity_poly.type
_entity_poly.pdbx_seq_one_letter_code
_entity_poly.pdbx_strand_id
1 'polypeptide(L)'
;MSFKRNLSIGFDVGSTTVKAVVIDVDQDVIIWSDYQRHDTKQPEKSLELLKRIEEECDIRNPNEVRCFITGSGGTNIGKYIGGKFVQEVNAVSLAVEKFYPATHSVIELGGQDAKIIIFKPDSETGKKKKIPSMNDKCAGGTGAVIDKINAKLKIPADELCNMGYYDLRLHPVAGKCGVFAETDINGLQKSGVPSDQLMASLFESIIQQNISVLTRGHTLMPEVLLLGGPNCYIKGMKDCWKYNIPKIWEERKVKLPSGVAPEDLIKVPENAQYFAAIGAIEFGKDEESHIGVYKGWKDLEHYILVGREEEKKKFSGGNTTGLSKDEVELSAFKEKHKVEKFIPAKFQPGEVVKGFIGIDGGSTSTKAALVSLDKEVLVKAYQLSKGNPIEDTIEILGKLKEQVEEQGATLEILGVGTTGYAKDILKDVLHADVALVETVAHTQAGLHYYPDTDVICDVGGQDIKIIILNQGRVVDFKLNTQCSAGNGYFLQSTAQGFGYTVEEFADKAFSAKTFPTFGYGCAVFMQSDIVDFQRQGWKAEEIMAGLANVLPKNIWLYVSQIPNLAKLGSTFVLQGGTQHNLAAVKTQVDFIEERFKGSGIKPKVFVHKHTGEAGAIGCGIEAARLYHNGKRTEFIGLERVSKILFKTTREESTRCYFCKNKCLRTFIDVKTESIPEERLAEERKKFIELNVIEPELIANPKSKVPMAEGTQRLIIATCEKGTVEDIADMRGIKEELDDIKKENPNIIEIAAKDAWITYKPDLVFDKIDEPKGMFVSKKQKEEYAKKSELLEKRKKLVIGIPRVLNMYQHTPFFTAYFEALGVMPGNFVYSEFTSEEMYKAGAKRGSIDPCFPSKVAIPHIHNLLYVQNKKKKIDFLFSPIVDTMPSDLEFAQAHTACPTITATIEAAKAAFTKEGDLFKEFGVEYMCPFVQLYNEQLTAKQMFECFSEKLGLSAEENRKAVKEGYKAYYKFMNDLKSESKSVLDKLEKEDKIGIVVLARPYHNDPGINHEILEEFQKLGYPVLYQDALPTDDESMESLFGDEIKAGIIRSGFDISDVWKNSYSENTSRKVWAAKYTARHPNLVALELSSFKCGHDAPIYTVIQEIVEDSGTPYFSFKDIDENKPSGSIKIRVETIGYFLKRYREDMIAKKNKFQSIDDKLKEFEMKIRRSLDLQEKLKNNKEKEAFDILSKKDTSVIIPVEDIKIREMENV
;
A
#
# COMPACT_ATOMS: atom_id res chain seq x y z
N MET A 1 62.37 -31.61 -22.61
CA MET A 1 61.41 -31.95 -21.54
C MET A 1 60.48 -30.77 -21.37
N SER A 2 59.24 -30.88 -21.84
CA SER A 2 58.20 -29.86 -21.59
C SER A 2 57.77 -30.00 -20.13
N PHE A 3 57.88 -28.95 -19.33
CA PHE A 3 57.29 -28.93 -17.98
C PHE A 3 55.77 -29.09 -18.15
N LYS A 4 55.24 -30.24 -17.74
CA LYS A 4 53.81 -30.52 -17.78
C LYS A 4 53.18 -29.73 -16.63
N ARG A 5 52.53 -28.59 -16.93
CA ARG A 5 51.88 -27.75 -15.92
C ARG A 5 50.63 -28.46 -15.40
N ASN A 6 50.52 -28.57 -14.08
CA ASN A 6 49.35 -29.11 -13.41
C ASN A 6 48.27 -28.02 -13.30
N LEU A 7 47.29 -28.02 -14.20
CA LEU A 7 46.31 -26.94 -14.32
C LEU A 7 44.97 -27.32 -13.69
N SER A 8 44.35 -26.35 -13.02
CA SER A 8 42.95 -26.45 -12.56
C SER A 8 42.15 -25.23 -12.99
N ILE A 9 40.96 -25.49 -13.53
CA ILE A 9 39.97 -24.50 -13.95
C ILE A 9 38.97 -24.31 -12.80
N GLY A 10 38.82 -23.07 -12.36
CA GLY A 10 37.77 -22.63 -11.45
C GLY A 10 36.75 -21.87 -12.25
N PHE A 11 35.50 -22.30 -12.23
CA PHE A 11 34.45 -21.76 -13.07
C PHE A 11 33.28 -21.30 -12.19
N ASP A 12 32.87 -20.04 -12.30
CA ASP A 12 31.71 -19.48 -11.59
C ASP A 12 30.66 -19.03 -12.61
N VAL A 13 29.62 -19.85 -12.77
CA VAL A 13 28.49 -19.55 -13.67
C VAL A 13 27.41 -18.87 -12.84
N GLY A 14 27.55 -17.57 -12.66
CA GLY A 14 26.59 -16.73 -11.98
C GLY A 14 25.32 -16.48 -12.80
N SER A 15 24.37 -15.77 -12.20
CA SER A 15 23.06 -15.45 -12.81
C SER A 15 23.10 -14.36 -13.87
N THR A 16 24.13 -13.52 -13.86
CA THR A 16 24.34 -12.43 -14.84
C THR A 16 25.66 -12.54 -15.58
N THR A 17 26.65 -13.23 -15.01
CA THR A 17 28.03 -13.30 -15.50
C THR A 17 28.58 -14.70 -15.44
N VAL A 18 29.47 -15.03 -16.37
CA VAL A 18 30.33 -16.21 -16.30
C VAL A 18 31.75 -15.72 -16.01
N LYS A 19 32.38 -16.32 -15.00
CA LYS A 19 33.74 -15.99 -14.59
C LYS A 19 34.55 -17.27 -14.57
N ALA A 20 35.81 -17.20 -14.97
CA ALA A 20 36.68 -18.34 -14.93
C ALA A 20 38.11 -17.93 -14.57
N VAL A 21 38.81 -18.80 -13.85
CA VAL A 21 40.23 -18.68 -13.52
C VAL A 21 40.92 -20.00 -13.81
N VAL A 22 42.17 -19.94 -14.26
CA VAL A 22 43.05 -21.11 -14.38
C VAL A 22 44.23 -20.90 -13.45
N ILE A 23 44.44 -21.87 -12.56
CA ILE A 23 45.56 -21.87 -11.61
C ILE A 23 46.54 -22.97 -11.99
N ASP A 24 47.83 -22.62 -12.02
CA ASP A 24 48.92 -23.60 -11.97
C ASP A 24 49.00 -24.10 -10.52
N VAL A 25 48.56 -25.32 -10.27
CA VAL A 25 48.42 -25.89 -8.92
C VAL A 25 49.76 -26.05 -8.22
N ASP A 26 50.83 -26.30 -8.98
CA ASP A 26 52.16 -26.53 -8.42
C ASP A 26 52.80 -25.21 -7.96
N GLN A 27 52.51 -24.12 -8.67
CA GLN A 27 53.00 -22.77 -8.34
C GLN A 27 52.00 -21.94 -7.52
N ASP A 28 50.75 -22.39 -7.42
CA ASP A 28 49.63 -21.72 -6.77
C ASP A 28 49.37 -20.29 -7.28
N VAL A 29 49.57 -20.07 -8.58
CA VAL A 29 49.38 -18.77 -9.26
C VAL A 29 48.27 -18.82 -10.31
N ILE A 30 47.50 -17.74 -10.41
CA ILE A 30 46.51 -17.54 -11.48
C ILE A 30 47.26 -17.21 -12.77
N ILE A 31 47.09 -18.04 -13.80
CA ILE A 31 47.73 -17.86 -15.12
C ILE A 31 46.77 -17.35 -16.19
N TRP A 32 45.46 -17.46 -15.94
CA TRP A 32 44.41 -16.97 -16.82
C TRP A 32 43.17 -16.61 -16.02
N SER A 33 42.49 -15.54 -16.39
CA SER A 33 41.19 -15.18 -15.82
C SER A 33 40.36 -14.35 -16.78
N ASP A 34 39.05 -14.56 -16.80
CA ASP A 34 38.11 -13.68 -17.51
C ASP A 34 36.78 -13.55 -16.76
N TYR A 35 36.14 -12.40 -16.94
CA TYR A 35 34.85 -12.03 -16.35
C TYR A 35 33.98 -11.45 -17.46
N GLN A 36 32.89 -12.15 -17.82
CA GLN A 36 31.99 -11.69 -18.88
C GLN A 36 30.52 -11.73 -18.49
N ARG A 37 29.76 -10.74 -18.94
CA ARG A 37 28.29 -10.83 -18.96
C ARG A 37 27.87 -11.83 -20.02
N HIS A 38 26.89 -12.66 -19.70
CA HIS A 38 26.40 -13.67 -20.63
C HIS A 38 25.15 -13.25 -21.40
N ASP A 39 24.52 -12.12 -21.05
CA ASP A 39 23.33 -11.55 -21.73
C ASP A 39 22.30 -12.63 -22.07
N THR A 40 21.91 -13.39 -21.03
CA THR A 40 20.94 -14.51 -21.10
C THR A 40 21.38 -15.77 -21.86
N LYS A 41 22.63 -15.85 -22.32
CA LYS A 41 23.20 -16.96 -23.09
C LYS A 41 24.30 -17.69 -22.29
N GLN A 42 23.93 -18.21 -21.11
CA GLN A 42 24.89 -18.85 -20.19
C GLN A 42 25.67 -20.02 -20.82
N PRO A 43 25.02 -21.02 -21.47
CA PRO A 43 25.75 -22.11 -22.11
C PRO A 43 26.67 -21.63 -23.24
N GLU A 44 26.20 -20.71 -24.08
CA GLU A 44 26.96 -20.18 -25.21
C GLU A 44 28.17 -19.37 -24.74
N LYS A 45 28.01 -18.53 -23.71
CA LYS A 45 29.12 -17.77 -23.12
C LYS A 45 30.10 -18.68 -22.38
N SER A 46 29.63 -19.72 -21.70
CA SER A 46 30.51 -20.73 -21.10
C SER A 46 31.31 -21.47 -22.17
N LEU A 47 30.67 -21.85 -23.28
CA LEU A 47 31.31 -22.48 -24.43
C LEU A 47 32.41 -21.58 -25.03
N GLU A 48 32.14 -20.28 -25.17
CA GLU A 48 33.12 -19.29 -25.63
C GLU A 48 34.36 -19.24 -24.73
N LEU A 49 34.17 -19.11 -23.41
CA LEU A 49 35.29 -19.07 -22.46
C LEU A 49 36.08 -20.37 -22.44
N LEU A 50 35.43 -21.53 -22.52
CA LEU A 50 36.12 -22.83 -22.54
C LEU A 50 36.96 -23.01 -23.81
N LYS A 51 36.47 -22.57 -24.97
CA LYS A 51 37.26 -22.57 -26.23
C LYS A 51 38.51 -21.70 -26.08
N ARG A 52 38.36 -20.51 -25.49
CA ARG A 52 39.48 -19.60 -25.23
C ARG A 52 40.46 -20.14 -24.20
N ILE A 53 39.99 -20.78 -23.12
CA ILE A 53 40.85 -21.41 -22.12
C ILE A 53 41.71 -22.50 -22.76
N GLU A 54 41.12 -23.36 -23.61
CA GLU A 54 41.89 -24.40 -24.30
C GLU A 54 42.96 -23.83 -25.24
N GLU A 55 42.62 -22.77 -25.98
CA GLU A 55 43.52 -22.11 -26.93
C GLU A 55 44.63 -21.30 -26.23
N GLU A 56 44.26 -20.40 -25.32
CA GLU A 56 45.17 -19.46 -24.66
C GLU A 56 46.06 -20.13 -23.61
N CYS A 57 45.64 -21.27 -23.02
CA CYS A 57 46.44 -22.03 -22.04
C CYS A 57 47.17 -23.26 -22.64
N ASP A 58 47.15 -23.47 -23.96
CA ASP A 58 47.73 -24.63 -24.68
C ASP A 58 47.27 -26.00 -24.13
N ILE A 59 45.97 -26.13 -23.80
CA ILE A 59 45.39 -27.39 -23.28
C ILE A 59 45.08 -28.32 -24.47
N ARG A 60 46.02 -29.20 -24.79
CA ARG A 60 45.88 -30.18 -25.90
C ARG A 60 45.11 -31.44 -25.52
N ASN A 61 45.08 -31.78 -24.24
CA ASN A 61 44.35 -32.93 -23.71
C ASN A 61 43.51 -32.51 -22.49
N PRO A 62 42.20 -32.26 -22.67
CA PRO A 62 41.29 -31.83 -21.60
C PRO A 62 41.32 -32.72 -20.34
N ASN A 63 41.52 -34.03 -20.52
CA ASN A 63 41.52 -35.02 -19.43
C ASN A 63 42.71 -34.88 -18.45
N GLU A 64 43.70 -34.05 -18.77
CA GLU A 64 44.84 -33.75 -17.89
C GLU A 64 44.59 -32.53 -16.99
N VAL A 65 43.44 -31.89 -17.13
CA VAL A 65 43.03 -30.68 -16.39
C VAL A 65 41.85 -31.02 -15.49
N ARG A 66 41.81 -30.42 -14.30
CA ARG A 66 40.64 -30.52 -13.41
C ARG A 66 39.79 -29.27 -13.52
N CYS A 67 38.47 -29.41 -13.46
CA CYS A 67 37.50 -28.33 -13.50
C CYS A 67 36.57 -28.42 -12.28
N PHE A 68 36.56 -27.35 -11.49
CA PHE A 68 35.66 -27.17 -10.36
C PHE A 68 34.77 -25.97 -10.63
N ILE A 69 33.46 -26.20 -10.51
CA ILE A 69 32.45 -25.25 -10.96
C ILE A 69 31.50 -24.87 -9.84
N THR A 70 31.15 -23.60 -9.74
CA THR A 70 30.21 -23.07 -8.76
C THR A 70 29.24 -22.08 -9.43
N GLY A 71 28.43 -21.40 -8.62
CA GLY A 71 27.40 -20.47 -9.09
C GLY A 71 26.12 -21.16 -9.55
N SER A 72 25.08 -20.35 -9.76
CA SER A 72 23.72 -20.80 -10.07
C SER A 72 23.58 -21.65 -11.34
N GLY A 73 24.42 -21.42 -12.35
CA GLY A 73 24.46 -22.19 -13.59
C GLY A 73 25.41 -23.38 -13.57
N GLY A 74 26.20 -23.53 -12.49
CA GLY A 74 27.34 -24.44 -12.45
C GLY A 74 26.98 -25.90 -12.61
N THR A 75 25.88 -26.35 -12.00
CA THR A 75 25.41 -27.75 -12.12
C THR A 75 25.01 -28.11 -13.55
N ASN A 76 24.34 -27.18 -14.26
CA ASN A 76 23.86 -27.45 -15.62
C ASN A 76 25.01 -27.50 -16.63
N ILE A 77 26.01 -26.63 -16.47
CA ILE A 77 27.18 -26.63 -17.36
C ILE A 77 28.13 -27.77 -17.00
N GLY A 78 28.37 -27.99 -15.70
CA GLY A 78 29.32 -28.99 -15.19
C GLY A 78 29.08 -30.40 -15.71
N LYS A 79 27.81 -30.81 -15.87
CA LYS A 79 27.45 -32.16 -16.36
C LYS A 79 27.95 -32.43 -17.79
N TYR A 80 28.08 -31.39 -18.62
CA TYR A 80 28.56 -31.51 -20.00
C TYR A 80 30.09 -31.44 -20.10
N ILE A 81 30.75 -30.71 -19.21
CA ILE A 81 32.20 -30.46 -19.30
C ILE A 81 33.03 -31.32 -18.34
N GLY A 82 32.40 -32.19 -17.54
CA GLY A 82 33.08 -32.98 -16.52
C GLY A 82 33.42 -32.22 -15.24
N GLY A 83 32.91 -31.00 -15.08
CA GLY A 83 33.19 -30.14 -13.94
C GLY A 83 32.49 -30.61 -12.65
N LYS A 84 33.23 -30.67 -11.54
CA LYS A 84 32.69 -31.00 -10.22
C LYS A 84 32.03 -29.77 -9.60
N PHE A 85 30.74 -29.85 -9.29
CA PHE A 85 30.02 -28.77 -8.64
C PHE A 85 30.48 -28.59 -7.18
N VAL A 86 30.82 -27.36 -6.81
CA VAL A 86 31.18 -26.93 -5.45
C VAL A 86 30.19 -25.88 -4.98
N GLN A 87 29.66 -26.05 -3.78
CA GLN A 87 28.73 -25.08 -3.20
C GLN A 87 29.44 -23.74 -2.94
N GLU A 88 28.86 -22.65 -3.43
CA GLU A 88 29.49 -21.32 -3.51
C GLU A 88 29.92 -20.74 -2.15
N VAL A 89 29.08 -20.82 -1.12
CA VAL A 89 29.40 -20.37 0.25
C VAL A 89 30.62 -21.10 0.79
N ASN A 90 30.72 -22.41 0.51
CA ASN A 90 31.89 -23.20 0.90
C ASN A 90 33.13 -22.77 0.12
N ALA A 91 33.02 -22.62 -1.20
CA ALA A 91 34.11 -22.16 -2.05
C ALA A 91 34.65 -20.79 -1.58
N VAL A 92 33.78 -19.79 -1.42
CA VAL A 92 34.14 -18.46 -0.94
C VAL A 92 34.78 -18.52 0.44
N SER A 93 34.26 -19.35 1.35
CA SER A 93 34.84 -19.51 2.68
C SER A 93 36.28 -20.04 2.62
N LEU A 94 36.57 -21.03 1.76
CA LEU A 94 37.91 -21.58 1.60
C LEU A 94 38.90 -20.55 1.05
N ALA A 95 38.48 -19.76 0.05
CA ALA A 95 39.30 -18.67 -0.47
C ALA A 95 39.60 -17.61 0.62
N VAL A 96 38.60 -17.24 1.42
CA VAL A 96 38.77 -16.28 2.52
C VAL A 96 39.67 -16.82 3.63
N GLU A 97 39.50 -18.08 4.03
CA GLU A 97 40.35 -18.71 5.05
C GLU A 97 41.82 -18.79 4.62
N LYS A 98 42.08 -18.98 3.32
CA LYS A 98 43.43 -18.99 2.74
C LYS A 98 44.07 -17.59 2.71
N PHE A 99 43.40 -16.62 2.09
CA PHE A 99 44.01 -15.31 1.80
C PHE A 99 43.83 -14.29 2.94
N TYR A 100 42.79 -14.42 3.76
CA TYR A 100 42.42 -13.44 4.79
C TYR A 100 41.93 -14.12 6.08
N PRO A 101 42.79 -14.90 6.77
CA PRO A 101 42.41 -15.72 7.93
C PRO A 101 41.90 -14.91 9.13
N ALA A 102 42.22 -13.61 9.22
CA ALA A 102 41.75 -12.72 10.28
C ALA A 102 40.27 -12.30 10.12
N THR A 103 39.65 -12.53 8.96
CA THR A 103 38.29 -12.09 8.65
C THR A 103 37.27 -12.66 9.63
N HIS A 104 36.36 -11.79 10.08
CA HIS A 104 35.23 -12.16 10.93
C HIS A 104 33.89 -12.12 10.20
N SER A 105 33.78 -11.30 9.15
CA SER A 105 32.57 -11.21 8.34
C SER A 105 32.91 -11.05 6.86
N VAL A 106 32.20 -11.76 5.99
CA VAL A 106 32.29 -11.60 4.54
C VAL A 106 30.93 -11.11 4.04
N ILE A 107 30.94 -10.13 3.15
CA ILE A 107 29.76 -9.59 2.48
C ILE A 107 29.99 -9.70 0.99
N GLU A 108 29.26 -10.58 0.33
CA GLU A 108 29.32 -10.80 -1.10
C GLU A 108 28.04 -10.29 -1.76
N LEU A 109 28.17 -9.37 -2.72
CA LEU A 109 27.04 -8.89 -3.53
C LEU A 109 27.14 -9.44 -4.95
N GLY A 110 26.17 -10.27 -5.34
CA GLY A 110 26.02 -10.81 -6.68
C GLY A 110 25.01 -10.03 -7.52
N GLY A 111 24.71 -10.57 -8.71
CA GLY A 111 23.67 -10.03 -9.59
C GLY A 111 22.28 -10.24 -9.00
N GLN A 112 21.92 -11.47 -8.64
CA GLN A 112 20.58 -11.84 -8.14
C GLN A 112 20.54 -12.19 -6.64
N ASP A 113 21.69 -12.37 -6.00
CA ASP A 113 21.79 -12.70 -4.59
C ASP A 113 22.83 -11.84 -3.87
N ALA A 114 22.78 -11.88 -2.55
CA ALA A 114 23.68 -11.25 -1.60
C ALA A 114 23.90 -12.22 -0.44
N LYS A 115 25.13 -12.29 0.06
CA LYS A 115 25.53 -13.28 1.07
C LYS A 115 26.32 -12.59 2.16
N ILE A 116 26.00 -12.93 3.41
CA ILE A 116 26.81 -12.58 4.58
C ILE A 116 27.26 -13.87 5.26
N ILE A 117 28.56 -14.03 5.44
CA ILE A 117 29.14 -15.17 6.18
C ILE A 117 29.80 -14.62 7.43
N ILE A 118 29.32 -15.05 8.60
CA ILE A 118 29.89 -14.66 9.90
C ILE A 118 30.74 -15.83 10.41
N PHE A 119 31.97 -15.53 10.78
CA PHE A 119 32.91 -16.47 11.35
C PHE A 119 32.99 -16.27 12.86
N LYS A 120 32.42 -17.21 13.63
CA LYS A 120 32.49 -17.21 15.10
C LYS A 120 33.45 -18.30 15.59
N PRO A 121 34.30 -18.04 16.58
CA PRO A 121 35.06 -19.11 17.21
C PRO A 121 34.11 -20.09 17.89
N ASP A 122 34.28 -21.38 17.60
CA ASP A 122 33.58 -22.46 18.27
C ASP A 122 34.22 -22.69 19.64
N SER A 123 33.39 -22.69 20.70
CA SER A 123 33.84 -22.77 22.09
C SER A 123 34.45 -24.12 22.47
N GLU A 124 34.17 -25.19 21.72
CA GLU A 124 34.65 -26.54 22.02
C GLU A 124 35.86 -26.93 21.16
N THR A 125 35.88 -26.51 19.89
CA THR A 125 36.90 -26.95 18.92
C THR A 125 37.93 -25.88 18.56
N GLY A 126 37.69 -24.61 18.91
CA GLY A 126 38.53 -23.48 18.52
C GLY A 126 38.51 -23.14 17.02
N LYS A 127 37.83 -23.94 16.19
CA LYS A 127 37.63 -23.68 14.76
C LYS A 127 36.58 -22.58 14.55
N LYS A 128 36.68 -21.84 13.45
CA LYS A 128 35.66 -20.83 13.10
C LYS A 128 34.39 -21.50 12.58
N LYS A 129 33.31 -21.46 13.36
CA LYS A 129 31.96 -21.80 12.92
C LYS A 129 31.47 -20.76 11.91
N LYS A 130 31.05 -21.24 10.75
CA LYS A 130 30.54 -20.44 9.63
C LYS A 130 29.01 -20.32 9.76
N ILE A 131 28.51 -19.10 9.87
CA ILE A 131 27.06 -18.81 9.93
C ILE A 131 26.71 -18.03 8.66
N PRO A 132 26.29 -18.71 7.59
CA PRO A 132 25.88 -18.04 6.36
C PRO A 132 24.43 -17.57 6.44
N SER A 133 24.16 -16.42 5.83
CA SER A 133 22.83 -15.91 5.53
C SER A 133 22.82 -15.39 4.10
N MET A 134 21.77 -15.71 3.36
CA MET A 134 21.60 -15.33 1.96
C MET A 134 20.14 -14.99 1.65
N ASN A 135 19.92 -14.17 0.62
CA ASN A 135 18.63 -13.93 0.00
C ASN A 135 18.53 -14.71 -1.31
N ASP A 136 17.75 -15.78 -1.29
CA ASP A 136 17.87 -16.82 -2.34
C ASP A 136 16.92 -16.56 -3.52
N LYS A 137 16.00 -15.61 -3.39
CA LYS A 137 14.93 -15.36 -4.37
C LYS A 137 14.65 -13.89 -4.64
N CYS A 138 14.99 -12.98 -3.72
CA CYS A 138 14.64 -11.56 -3.88
C CYS A 138 15.85 -10.79 -4.38
N ALA A 139 15.82 -10.31 -5.62
CA ALA A 139 16.80 -9.34 -6.16
C ALA A 139 16.81 -8.00 -5.39
N GLY A 140 15.85 -7.76 -4.47
CA GLY A 140 15.87 -6.59 -3.60
C GLY A 140 17.14 -6.54 -2.75
N GLY A 141 17.99 -5.54 -2.98
CA GLY A 141 19.27 -5.39 -2.30
C GLY A 141 20.48 -6.00 -3.03
N THR A 142 20.37 -6.33 -4.33
CA THR A 142 21.46 -6.96 -5.11
C THR A 142 21.87 -6.11 -6.32
N GLY A 143 22.90 -6.54 -7.06
CA GLY A 143 23.40 -5.85 -8.25
C GLY A 143 22.38 -5.66 -9.38
N ALA A 144 21.39 -6.55 -9.51
CA ALA A 144 20.34 -6.43 -10.52
C ALA A 144 19.48 -5.17 -10.34
N VAL A 145 19.30 -4.69 -9.10
CA VAL A 145 18.59 -3.42 -8.85
C VAL A 145 19.41 -2.26 -9.40
N ILE A 146 20.71 -2.27 -9.15
CA ILE A 146 21.62 -1.24 -9.66
C ILE A 146 21.57 -1.20 -11.19
N ASP A 147 21.68 -2.36 -11.87
CA ASP A 147 21.60 -2.45 -13.33
C ASP A 147 20.28 -1.89 -13.88
N LYS A 148 19.15 -2.24 -13.24
CA LYS A 148 17.82 -1.81 -13.67
C LYS A 148 17.66 -0.29 -13.58
N ILE A 149 18.09 0.28 -12.45
CA ILE A 149 18.02 1.73 -12.22
C ILE A 149 19.00 2.45 -13.15
N ASN A 150 20.20 1.91 -13.36
CA ASN A 150 21.19 2.44 -14.28
C ASN A 150 20.66 2.53 -15.71
N ALA A 151 20.02 1.46 -16.21
CA ALA A 151 19.40 1.44 -17.54
C ALA A 151 18.31 2.51 -17.71
N LYS A 152 17.56 2.78 -16.63
CA LYS A 152 16.52 3.82 -16.59
C LYS A 152 17.10 5.23 -16.62
N LEU A 153 18.14 5.46 -15.82
CA LEU A 153 18.84 6.74 -15.74
C LEU A 153 19.76 6.97 -16.95
N LYS A 154 19.98 5.94 -17.78
CA LYS A 154 20.83 5.96 -18.97
C LYS A 154 22.26 6.42 -18.67
N ILE A 155 22.78 6.02 -17.51
CA ILE A 155 24.14 6.36 -17.07
C ILE A 155 25.12 5.37 -17.75
N PRO A 156 26.17 5.85 -18.43
CA PRO A 156 27.25 5.02 -18.94
C PRO A 156 27.92 4.18 -17.85
N ALA A 157 28.33 2.95 -18.18
CA ALA A 157 28.85 2.01 -17.18
C ALA A 157 30.17 2.47 -16.52
N ASP A 158 31.01 3.16 -17.27
CA ASP A 158 32.25 3.79 -16.80
C ASP A 158 31.97 4.93 -15.81
N GLU A 159 30.92 5.73 -16.06
CA GLU A 159 30.48 6.77 -15.14
C GLU A 159 29.94 6.17 -13.83
N LEU A 160 29.09 5.13 -13.92
CA LEU A 160 28.52 4.43 -12.76
C LEU A 160 29.61 3.91 -11.81
N CYS A 161 30.68 3.31 -12.35
CA CYS A 161 31.79 2.78 -11.55
C CYS A 161 32.52 3.87 -10.74
N ASN A 162 32.53 5.10 -11.25
CA ASN A 162 33.21 6.25 -10.65
C ASN A 162 32.31 7.09 -9.73
N MET A 163 30.99 6.88 -9.74
CA MET A 163 30.06 7.61 -8.87
C MET A 163 30.40 7.40 -7.38
N GLY A 164 30.44 8.51 -6.64
CA GLY A 164 30.74 8.55 -5.22
C GLY A 164 29.50 8.38 -4.33
N TYR A 165 29.73 8.46 -3.02
CA TYR A 165 28.69 8.41 -1.99
C TYR A 165 28.80 9.57 -0.98
N TYR A 166 30.02 9.96 -0.62
CA TYR A 166 30.28 11.07 0.30
C TYR A 166 29.87 12.43 -0.28
N ASP A 167 29.51 13.37 0.61
CA ASP A 167 29.10 14.74 0.30
C ASP A 167 27.88 14.87 -0.65
N LEU A 168 27.17 13.76 -0.88
CA LEU A 168 25.93 13.72 -1.63
C LEU A 168 24.73 13.72 -0.71
N ARG A 169 23.66 14.39 -1.15
CA ARG A 169 22.40 14.35 -0.45
C ARG A 169 21.66 13.05 -0.75
N LEU A 170 21.37 12.30 0.31
CA LEU A 170 20.56 11.09 0.24
C LEU A 170 19.06 11.43 0.28
N HIS A 171 18.30 10.74 -0.55
CA HIS A 171 16.85 10.79 -0.62
C HIS A 171 16.29 9.42 -0.20
N PRO A 172 15.12 9.37 0.43
CA PRO A 172 14.49 8.09 0.76
C PRO A 172 14.20 7.28 -0.51
N VAL A 173 14.73 6.06 -0.59
CA VAL A 173 14.47 5.10 -1.66
C VAL A 173 14.23 3.73 -1.02
N ALA A 174 13.31 2.93 -1.56
CA ALA A 174 13.07 1.60 -1.06
C ALA A 174 14.23 0.63 -1.36
N GLY A 175 14.87 0.09 -0.32
CA GLY A 175 15.95 -0.90 -0.47
C GLY A 175 15.50 -2.36 -0.59
N LYS A 176 14.25 -2.65 -0.22
CA LYS A 176 13.70 -4.03 -0.09
C LYS A 176 13.34 -4.69 -1.41
N CYS A 177 13.06 -3.91 -2.45
CA CYS A 177 12.54 -4.42 -3.72
C CYS A 177 12.94 -3.47 -4.85
N GLY A 178 13.53 -4.01 -5.92
CA GLY A 178 13.97 -3.22 -7.07
C GLY A 178 12.84 -2.49 -7.82
N VAL A 179 11.60 -2.95 -7.69
CA VAL A 179 10.41 -2.28 -8.26
C VAL A 179 10.06 -1.01 -7.50
N PHE A 180 10.04 -1.07 -6.17
CA PHE A 180 9.78 0.09 -5.34
C PHE A 180 10.92 1.11 -5.47
N ALA A 181 12.16 0.62 -5.47
CA ALA A 181 13.34 1.45 -5.75
C ALA A 181 13.16 2.20 -7.07
N GLU A 182 12.74 1.51 -8.14
CA GLU A 182 12.50 2.15 -9.44
C GLU A 182 11.37 3.20 -9.38
N THR A 183 10.30 2.92 -8.65
CA THR A 183 9.17 3.84 -8.51
C THR A 183 9.60 5.12 -7.78
N ASP A 184 10.32 4.99 -6.67
CA ASP A 184 10.85 6.12 -5.91
C ASP A 184 11.84 6.94 -6.74
N ILE A 185 12.77 6.26 -7.43
CA ILE A 185 13.76 6.90 -8.30
C ILE A 185 13.08 7.64 -9.44
N ASN A 186 12.03 7.08 -10.07
CA ASN A 186 11.27 7.77 -11.12
C ASN A 186 10.58 9.02 -10.57
N GLY A 187 9.97 8.95 -9.38
CA GLY A 187 9.35 10.10 -8.73
C GLY A 187 10.36 11.21 -8.44
N LEU A 188 11.54 10.84 -7.92
CA LEU A 188 12.64 11.76 -7.65
C LEU A 188 13.26 12.33 -8.92
N GLN A 189 13.39 11.53 -9.99
CA GLN A 189 13.89 11.97 -11.29
C GLN A 189 12.91 12.94 -11.97
N LYS A 190 11.61 12.65 -11.97
CA LYS A 190 10.56 13.58 -12.44
C LYS A 190 10.54 14.87 -11.62
N SER A 191 10.88 14.74 -10.34
CA SER A 191 11.13 15.87 -9.47
C SER A 191 12.51 16.49 -9.72
N GLY A 192 13.28 16.18 -10.76
CA GLY A 192 14.56 16.84 -11.09
C GLY A 192 15.73 16.56 -10.15
N VAL A 193 15.78 15.43 -9.43
CA VAL A 193 16.95 15.03 -8.62
C VAL A 193 18.10 14.56 -9.54
N PRO A 194 19.34 15.05 -9.36
CA PRO A 194 20.51 14.60 -10.12
C PRO A 194 20.80 13.10 -9.99
N SER A 195 21.31 12.49 -11.06
CA SER A 195 21.56 11.04 -11.16
C SER A 195 22.56 10.51 -10.12
N ASP A 196 23.56 11.29 -9.73
CA ASP A 196 24.55 10.95 -8.70
C ASP A 196 23.90 10.82 -7.31
N GLN A 197 23.00 11.74 -6.94
CA GLN A 197 22.22 11.67 -5.71
C GLN A 197 21.23 10.50 -5.72
N LEU A 198 20.61 10.21 -6.86
CA LEU A 198 19.73 9.06 -7.03
C LEU A 198 20.49 7.74 -6.79
N MET A 199 21.68 7.60 -7.38
CA MET A 199 22.52 6.42 -7.20
C MET A 199 23.07 6.28 -5.78
N ALA A 200 23.53 7.38 -5.16
CA ALA A 200 23.97 7.35 -3.76
C ALA A 200 22.83 6.93 -2.79
N SER A 201 21.61 7.42 -3.05
CA SER A 201 20.41 7.04 -2.30
C SER A 201 20.06 5.56 -2.47
N LEU A 202 20.24 5.02 -3.68
CA LEU A 202 20.05 3.60 -3.96
C LEU A 202 21.08 2.75 -3.22
N PHE A 203 22.37 3.15 -3.22
CA PHE A 203 23.43 2.43 -2.51
C PHE A 203 23.16 2.36 -1.00
N GLU A 204 22.77 3.48 -0.37
CA GLU A 204 22.36 3.52 1.04
C GLU A 204 21.23 2.53 1.32
N SER A 205 20.20 2.56 0.47
CA SER A 205 19.01 1.73 0.66
C SER A 205 19.33 0.24 0.54
N ILE A 206 20.17 -0.15 -0.42
CA ILE A 206 20.64 -1.52 -0.60
C ILE A 206 21.44 -1.99 0.62
N ILE A 207 22.35 -1.15 1.14
CA ILE A 207 23.23 -1.52 2.26
C ILE A 207 22.47 -1.63 3.57
N GLN A 208 21.58 -0.68 3.88
CA GLN A 208 20.72 -0.76 5.07
C GLN A 208 19.85 -2.02 5.05
N GLN A 209 19.35 -2.41 3.87
CA GLN A 209 18.56 -3.63 3.71
C GLN A 209 19.40 -4.89 3.98
N ASN A 210 20.61 -4.98 3.42
CA ASN A 210 21.51 -6.10 3.66
C ASN A 210 21.88 -6.21 5.15
N ILE A 211 22.16 -5.09 5.80
CA ILE A 211 22.45 -5.04 7.24
C ILE A 211 21.23 -5.50 8.06
N SER A 212 20.03 -4.99 7.75
CA SER A 212 18.83 -5.29 8.55
C SER A 212 18.38 -6.75 8.42
N VAL A 213 18.56 -7.36 7.24
CA VAL A 213 17.98 -8.69 6.94
C VAL A 213 19.00 -9.81 7.00
N LEU A 214 20.19 -9.63 6.41
CA LEU A 214 21.16 -10.73 6.28
C LEU A 214 22.02 -10.91 7.52
N THR A 215 22.12 -9.91 8.40
CA THR A 215 22.84 -10.09 9.67
C THR A 215 22.06 -10.93 10.70
N ARG A 216 20.71 -11.00 10.57
CA ARG A 216 19.80 -11.72 11.47
C ARG A 216 20.05 -11.42 12.96
N GLY A 217 20.36 -10.16 13.27
CA GLY A 217 20.64 -9.68 14.63
C GLY A 217 22.11 -9.75 15.04
N HIS A 218 22.96 -10.49 14.31
CA HIS A 218 24.40 -10.57 14.60
C HIS A 218 25.12 -9.26 14.29
N THR A 219 26.13 -8.93 15.10
CA THR A 219 27.06 -7.82 14.83
C THR A 219 28.13 -8.30 13.83
N LEU A 220 28.34 -7.57 12.74
CA LEU A 220 29.47 -7.76 11.84
C LEU A 220 30.74 -7.34 12.58
N MET A 221 31.56 -8.26 13.09
CA MET A 221 32.77 -7.87 13.85
C MET A 221 33.85 -7.27 12.93
N PRO A 222 34.80 -6.45 13.46
CA PRO A 222 35.92 -5.88 12.71
C PRO A 222 36.68 -6.90 11.84
N GLU A 223 37.39 -6.44 10.80
CA GLU A 223 37.94 -7.27 9.71
C GLU A 223 36.82 -7.87 8.84
N VAL A 224 36.18 -6.98 8.06
CA VAL A 224 35.09 -7.29 7.12
C VAL A 224 35.62 -7.29 5.69
N LEU A 225 35.30 -8.34 4.93
CA LEU A 225 35.62 -8.41 3.50
C LEU A 225 34.39 -8.13 2.63
N LEU A 226 34.58 -7.32 1.59
CA LEU A 226 33.58 -7.03 0.57
C LEU A 226 33.95 -7.75 -0.73
N LEU A 227 33.09 -8.67 -1.18
CA LEU A 227 33.28 -9.51 -2.37
C LEU A 227 32.17 -9.26 -3.40
N GLY A 228 32.39 -9.76 -4.63
CA GLY A 228 31.41 -9.68 -5.72
C GLY A 228 31.54 -8.44 -6.61
N GLY A 229 30.88 -8.48 -7.77
CA GLY A 229 31.03 -7.48 -8.84
C GLY A 229 30.74 -6.04 -8.39
N PRO A 230 29.54 -5.73 -7.86
CA PRO A 230 29.19 -4.41 -7.35
C PRO A 230 30.19 -3.85 -6.32
N ASN A 231 30.63 -4.66 -5.36
CA ASN A 231 31.60 -4.24 -4.35
C ASN A 231 33.00 -4.04 -4.94
N CYS A 232 33.36 -4.73 -6.02
CA CYS A 232 34.64 -4.56 -6.70
C CYS A 232 34.66 -3.27 -7.52
N TYR A 233 33.69 -3.10 -8.42
CA TYR A 233 33.74 -2.11 -9.48
C TYR A 233 33.08 -0.76 -9.13
N ILE A 234 32.09 -0.73 -8.24
CA ILE A 234 31.33 0.49 -7.95
C ILE A 234 31.92 1.20 -6.73
N LYS A 235 32.50 2.39 -6.92
CA LYS A 235 33.09 3.19 -5.84
C LYS A 235 32.08 3.53 -4.75
N GLY A 236 30.91 4.06 -5.11
CA GLY A 236 29.87 4.46 -4.16
C GLY A 236 29.39 3.34 -3.23
N MET A 237 29.34 2.08 -3.70
CA MET A 237 29.00 0.92 -2.86
C MET A 237 30.05 0.67 -1.77
N LYS A 238 31.34 0.75 -2.11
CA LYS A 238 32.44 0.60 -1.16
C LYS A 238 32.40 1.69 -0.09
N ASP A 239 32.23 2.94 -0.54
CA ASP A 239 32.13 4.11 0.34
C ASP A 239 30.94 3.98 1.31
N CYS A 240 29.79 3.54 0.82
CA CYS A 240 28.59 3.39 1.64
C CYS A 240 28.70 2.26 2.69
N TRP A 241 29.37 1.14 2.38
CA TRP A 241 29.67 0.10 3.39
C TRP A 241 30.58 0.64 4.49
N LYS A 242 31.64 1.36 4.10
CA LYS A 242 32.60 2.00 5.02
C LYS A 242 31.95 3.05 5.90
N TYR A 243 30.89 3.70 5.42
CA TYR A 243 30.14 4.68 6.20
C TYR A 243 29.21 4.06 7.26
N ASN A 244 28.55 2.94 6.94
CA ASN A 244 27.46 2.42 7.77
C ASN A 244 27.89 1.40 8.82
N ILE A 245 28.85 0.52 8.53
CA ILE A 245 29.31 -0.51 9.48
C ILE A 245 29.89 0.12 10.77
N PRO A 246 30.75 1.16 10.72
CA PRO A 246 31.31 1.77 11.92
C PRO A 246 30.26 2.34 12.89
N LYS A 247 29.15 2.88 12.39
CA LYS A 247 28.05 3.39 13.24
C LYS A 247 27.42 2.29 14.08
N ILE A 248 27.32 1.07 13.55
CA ILE A 248 26.81 -0.09 14.29
C ILE A 248 27.78 -0.50 15.38
N TRP A 249 29.09 -0.43 15.10
CA TRP A 249 30.12 -0.68 16.12
C TRP A 249 30.05 0.32 17.26
N GLU A 250 29.85 1.60 16.95
CA GLU A 250 29.64 2.65 17.95
C GLU A 250 28.36 2.42 18.77
N GLU A 251 27.21 2.19 18.11
CA GLU A 251 25.92 1.93 18.75
C GLU A 251 25.98 0.73 19.70
N ARG A 252 26.65 -0.35 19.28
CA ARG A 252 26.80 -1.59 20.06
C ARG A 252 28.03 -1.62 20.97
N LYS A 253 28.79 -0.52 21.06
CA LYS A 253 30.01 -0.40 21.88
C LYS A 253 31.04 -1.51 21.61
N VAL A 254 31.22 -1.87 20.34
CA VAL A 254 32.22 -2.86 19.91
C VAL A 254 33.62 -2.30 20.13
N LYS A 255 34.51 -3.09 20.74
CA LYS A 255 35.92 -2.70 20.90
C LYS A 255 36.65 -2.84 19.56
N LEU A 256 37.22 -1.74 19.08
CA LEU A 256 38.01 -1.71 17.85
C LEU A 256 39.51 -1.87 18.14
N PRO A 257 40.30 -2.43 17.20
CA PRO A 257 41.76 -2.42 17.29
C PRO A 257 42.33 -1.00 17.43
N SER A 258 43.30 -0.81 18.30
CA SER A 258 43.92 0.50 18.56
C SER A 258 44.75 0.97 17.36
N GLY A 259 44.60 2.24 16.96
CA GLY A 259 45.44 2.89 15.94
C GLY A 259 45.06 2.61 14.48
N VAL A 260 43.92 1.96 14.22
CA VAL A 260 43.39 1.69 12.87
C VAL A 260 42.08 2.44 12.72
N ALA A 261 41.89 3.17 11.62
CA ALA A 261 40.63 3.84 11.35
C ALA A 261 39.52 2.79 11.10
N PRO A 262 38.29 2.97 11.62
CA PRO A 262 37.21 1.99 11.47
C PRO A 262 36.97 1.55 10.02
N GLU A 263 37.07 2.46 9.07
CA GLU A 263 36.91 2.26 7.63
C GLU A 263 38.00 1.36 6.99
N ASP A 264 39.19 1.28 7.60
CA ASP A 264 40.30 0.44 7.12
C ASP A 264 40.13 -1.04 7.53
N LEU A 265 39.22 -1.31 8.47
CA LEU A 265 38.82 -2.65 8.88
C LEU A 265 37.81 -3.28 7.89
N ILE A 266 37.46 -2.55 6.82
CA ILE A 266 36.52 -2.96 5.77
C ILE A 266 37.26 -2.96 4.43
N LYS A 267 37.57 -4.15 3.91
CA LYS A 267 38.51 -4.32 2.79
C LYS A 267 37.85 -4.97 1.58
N VAL A 268 38.27 -4.56 0.39
CA VAL A 268 37.94 -5.22 -0.88
C VAL A 268 39.23 -5.88 -1.36
N PRO A 269 39.31 -7.21 -1.43
CA PRO A 269 40.54 -7.89 -1.81
C PRO A 269 40.83 -7.74 -3.31
N GLU A 270 42.09 -7.92 -3.69
CA GLU A 270 42.45 -8.08 -5.10
C GLU A 270 41.74 -9.32 -5.66
N ASN A 271 41.27 -9.25 -6.91
CA ASN A 271 40.49 -10.32 -7.55
C ASN A 271 39.19 -10.69 -6.83
N ALA A 272 38.58 -9.78 -6.06
CA ALA A 272 37.33 -9.98 -5.32
C ALA A 272 36.18 -10.63 -6.14
N GLN A 273 36.15 -10.42 -7.46
CA GLN A 273 35.16 -11.00 -8.37
C GLN A 273 35.34 -12.50 -8.59
N TYR A 274 36.54 -13.05 -8.36
CA TYR A 274 36.92 -14.45 -8.66
C TYR A 274 36.98 -15.36 -7.42
N PHE A 275 36.69 -14.85 -6.21
CA PHE A 275 36.84 -15.63 -4.96
C PHE A 275 36.06 -16.96 -4.97
N ALA A 276 34.86 -16.99 -5.53
CA ALA A 276 34.08 -18.22 -5.67
C ALA A 276 34.77 -19.24 -6.61
N ALA A 277 35.31 -18.80 -7.75
CA ALA A 277 36.01 -19.65 -8.70
C ALA A 277 37.35 -20.16 -8.15
N ILE A 278 38.12 -19.28 -7.47
CA ILE A 278 39.37 -19.64 -6.79
C ILE A 278 39.07 -20.66 -5.67
N GLY A 279 38.07 -20.38 -4.85
CA GLY A 279 37.63 -21.25 -3.78
C GLY A 279 37.15 -22.63 -4.23
N ALA A 280 36.56 -22.72 -5.43
CA ALA A 280 36.19 -24.00 -6.04
C ALA A 280 37.42 -24.84 -6.39
N ILE A 281 38.51 -24.21 -6.86
CA ILE A 281 39.80 -24.89 -7.06
C ILE A 281 40.40 -25.32 -5.72
N GLU A 282 40.37 -24.47 -4.69
CA GLU A 282 40.89 -24.83 -3.35
C GLU A 282 40.17 -26.06 -2.78
N PHE A 283 38.85 -26.13 -2.93
CA PHE A 283 38.07 -27.33 -2.59
C PHE A 283 38.59 -28.56 -3.37
N GLY A 284 38.91 -28.37 -4.65
CA GLY A 284 39.41 -29.42 -5.52
C GLY A 284 40.79 -29.97 -5.17
N LYS A 285 41.64 -29.21 -4.47
CA LYS A 285 42.97 -29.67 -4.04
C LYS A 285 42.89 -30.82 -3.03
N ASP A 286 41.83 -30.85 -2.23
CA ASP A 286 41.57 -31.90 -1.24
C ASP A 286 40.81 -33.11 -1.84
N GLU A 287 40.34 -33.02 -3.08
CA GLU A 287 39.59 -34.06 -3.78
C GLU A 287 40.52 -35.02 -4.53
N GLU A 288 40.15 -36.29 -4.61
CA GLU A 288 40.90 -37.33 -5.32
C GLU A 288 41.14 -36.98 -6.80
N SER A 289 42.30 -37.35 -7.36
CA SER A 289 42.74 -36.92 -8.71
C SER A 289 41.79 -37.27 -9.86
N HIS A 290 40.91 -38.26 -9.69
CA HIS A 290 39.91 -38.67 -10.68
C HIS A 290 38.60 -37.84 -10.61
N ILE A 291 38.42 -36.99 -9.59
CA ILE A 291 37.25 -36.13 -9.41
C ILE A 291 37.46 -34.79 -10.11
N GLY A 292 36.42 -34.35 -10.83
CA GLY A 292 36.41 -33.07 -11.54
C GLY A 292 37.28 -33.07 -12.80
N VAL A 293 37.51 -34.20 -13.44
CA VAL A 293 38.32 -34.27 -14.68
C VAL A 293 37.57 -33.57 -15.83
N TYR A 294 38.20 -32.56 -16.43
CA TYR A 294 37.64 -31.79 -17.53
C TYR A 294 37.55 -32.64 -18.81
N LYS A 295 36.39 -32.62 -19.47
CA LYS A 295 36.10 -33.43 -20.67
C LYS A 295 36.17 -32.67 -21.98
N GLY A 296 36.42 -31.36 -21.94
CA GLY A 296 36.34 -30.49 -23.11
C GLY A 296 34.94 -29.87 -23.30
N TRP A 297 34.81 -28.99 -24.28
CA TRP A 297 33.59 -28.21 -24.54
C TRP A 297 32.58 -28.84 -25.53
N LYS A 298 32.92 -29.95 -26.20
CA LYS A 298 32.13 -30.52 -27.31
C LYS A 298 30.72 -30.98 -26.91
N ASP A 299 30.58 -31.62 -25.76
CA ASP A 299 29.27 -32.09 -25.26
C ASP A 299 28.34 -30.92 -24.90
N LEU A 300 28.91 -29.80 -24.44
CA LEU A 300 28.15 -28.57 -24.19
C LEU A 300 27.65 -27.94 -25.49
N GLU A 301 28.46 -27.97 -26.55
CA GLU A 301 28.05 -27.51 -27.89
C GLU A 301 26.91 -28.37 -28.46
N HIS A 302 26.99 -29.70 -28.29
CA HIS A 302 25.91 -30.60 -28.71
C HIS A 302 24.59 -30.33 -27.96
N TYR A 303 24.65 -30.09 -26.65
CA TYR A 303 23.48 -29.70 -25.86
C TYR A 303 22.80 -28.44 -26.41
N ILE A 304 23.59 -27.42 -26.75
CA ILE A 304 23.09 -26.14 -27.28
C ILE A 304 22.36 -26.35 -28.62
N LEU A 305 22.89 -27.22 -29.49
CA LEU A 305 22.37 -27.42 -30.84
C LEU A 305 21.20 -28.41 -30.94
N VAL A 306 21.15 -29.45 -30.09
CA VAL A 306 20.21 -30.59 -30.26
C VAL A 306 19.47 -30.95 -28.96
N GLY A 307 20.14 -30.94 -27.80
CA GLY A 307 19.60 -31.48 -26.55
C GLY A 307 18.50 -30.66 -25.86
N ARG A 308 18.32 -29.38 -26.22
CA ARG A 308 17.34 -28.47 -25.58
C ARG A 308 15.88 -28.86 -25.81
N GLU A 309 15.53 -29.41 -26.97
CA GLU A 309 14.13 -29.71 -27.31
C GLU A 309 13.57 -30.91 -26.52
N GLU A 310 14.41 -31.87 -26.13
CA GLU A 310 14.02 -33.05 -25.35
C GLU A 310 13.83 -32.74 -23.86
N GLU A 311 14.67 -31.86 -23.28
CA GLU A 311 14.50 -31.41 -21.89
C GLU A 311 13.22 -30.56 -21.73
N LYS A 312 12.87 -29.71 -22.72
CA LYS A 312 11.66 -28.86 -22.68
C LYS A 312 10.36 -29.62 -22.50
N LYS A 313 10.22 -30.82 -23.08
CA LYS A 313 9.03 -31.66 -22.92
C LYS A 313 8.82 -32.15 -21.50
N LYS A 314 9.87 -32.20 -20.66
CA LYS A 314 9.77 -32.58 -19.24
C LYS A 314 9.37 -31.41 -18.34
N PHE A 315 9.72 -30.17 -18.72
CA PHE A 315 9.50 -28.96 -17.91
C PHE A 315 8.23 -28.16 -18.28
N SER A 316 7.51 -28.53 -19.33
CA SER A 316 6.25 -27.87 -19.73
C SER A 316 5.07 -28.11 -18.78
N GLY A 317 5.25 -28.89 -17.70
CA GLY A 317 4.22 -29.09 -16.67
C GLY A 317 2.92 -29.73 -17.15
N GLY A 318 2.94 -30.41 -18.30
CA GLY A 318 1.75 -30.97 -18.95
C GLY A 318 1.09 -30.04 -20.00
N ASN A 319 1.55 -28.80 -20.16
CA ASN A 319 1.09 -27.90 -21.23
C ASN A 319 1.79 -28.23 -22.56
N THR A 320 1.20 -29.17 -23.31
CA THR A 320 1.68 -29.58 -24.64
C THR A 320 1.20 -28.68 -25.78
N THR A 321 0.40 -27.65 -25.47
CA THR A 321 -0.21 -26.72 -26.44
C THR A 321 0.13 -25.27 -26.07
N GLY A 322 0.18 -24.39 -27.09
CA GLY A 322 0.41 -22.96 -26.93
C GLY A 322 -0.78 -22.24 -26.29
N LEU A 323 -0.82 -20.90 -26.38
CA LEU A 323 -1.95 -20.11 -25.85
C LEU A 323 -3.29 -20.37 -26.56
N SER A 324 -3.25 -21.03 -27.72
CA SER A 324 -4.41 -21.52 -28.47
C SER A 324 -4.17 -22.97 -28.85
N LYS A 325 -5.23 -23.80 -28.92
CA LYS A 325 -5.11 -25.20 -29.35
C LYS A 325 -4.78 -25.31 -30.83
N ASP A 326 -5.42 -24.47 -31.64
CA ASP A 326 -5.25 -24.42 -33.09
C ASP A 326 -5.51 -23.00 -33.64
N GLU A 327 -5.31 -22.83 -34.95
CA GLU A 327 -5.52 -21.57 -35.66
C GLU A 327 -7.01 -21.18 -35.76
N VAL A 328 -7.93 -22.15 -35.68
CA VAL A 328 -9.37 -21.90 -35.77
C VAL A 328 -9.87 -21.26 -34.48
N GLU A 329 -9.49 -21.82 -33.32
CA GLU A 329 -9.74 -21.23 -32.00
C GLU A 329 -9.14 -19.83 -31.92
N LEU A 330 -7.88 -19.66 -32.37
CA LEU A 330 -7.21 -18.35 -32.34
C LEU A 330 -7.96 -17.33 -33.20
N SER A 331 -8.39 -17.72 -34.40
CA SER A 331 -9.12 -16.83 -35.30
C SER A 331 -10.48 -16.44 -34.74
N ALA A 332 -11.23 -17.40 -34.18
CA ALA A 332 -12.51 -17.13 -33.53
C ALA A 332 -12.37 -16.23 -32.29
N PHE A 333 -11.33 -16.44 -31.49
CA PHE A 333 -11.01 -15.59 -30.34
C PHE A 333 -10.64 -14.17 -30.79
N LYS A 334 -9.73 -14.05 -31.77
CA LYS A 334 -9.32 -12.76 -32.32
C LYS A 334 -10.55 -12.01 -32.83
N GLU A 335 -11.45 -12.64 -33.57
CA GLU A 335 -12.66 -11.97 -34.08
C GLU A 335 -13.60 -11.51 -32.96
N LYS A 336 -13.84 -12.35 -31.95
CA LYS A 336 -14.74 -12.02 -30.82
C LYS A 336 -14.22 -10.88 -29.94
N HIS A 337 -12.90 -10.79 -29.73
CA HIS A 337 -12.28 -9.86 -28.79
C HIS A 337 -11.45 -8.76 -29.47
N LYS A 338 -11.51 -8.66 -30.79
CA LYS A 338 -10.90 -7.56 -31.54
C LYS A 338 -11.56 -6.25 -31.14
N VAL A 339 -10.75 -5.28 -30.75
CA VAL A 339 -11.22 -3.91 -30.56
C VAL A 339 -11.53 -3.32 -31.94
N GLU A 340 -12.77 -2.88 -32.13
CA GLU A 340 -13.18 -2.21 -33.37
C GLU A 340 -12.30 -0.98 -33.62
N LYS A 341 -11.85 -0.82 -34.86
CA LYS A 341 -11.09 0.37 -35.24
C LYS A 341 -12.02 1.57 -35.13
N PHE A 342 -11.70 2.49 -34.22
CA PHE A 342 -12.44 3.73 -34.07
C PHE A 342 -12.41 4.54 -35.38
N ILE A 343 -13.59 5.02 -35.78
CA ILE A 343 -13.76 5.91 -36.93
C ILE A 343 -14.16 7.28 -36.37
N PRO A 344 -13.33 8.32 -36.53
CA PRO A 344 -13.68 9.68 -36.13
C PRO A 344 -14.98 10.15 -36.78
N ALA A 345 -15.75 10.97 -36.05
CA ALA A 345 -16.96 11.59 -36.57
C ALA A 345 -16.64 12.49 -37.79
N LYS A 346 -17.56 12.51 -38.75
CA LYS A 346 -17.50 13.40 -39.91
C LYS A 346 -18.30 14.65 -39.64
N PHE A 347 -17.72 15.80 -39.93
CA PHE A 347 -18.34 17.12 -39.75
C PHE A 347 -18.55 17.80 -41.09
N GLN A 348 -19.54 18.68 -41.16
CA GLN A 348 -19.80 19.49 -42.34
C GLN A 348 -19.00 20.80 -42.28
N PRO A 349 -18.48 21.30 -43.42
CA PRO A 349 -17.89 22.62 -43.46
C PRO A 349 -18.87 23.70 -42.95
N GLY A 350 -18.44 24.51 -41.99
CA GLY A 350 -19.24 25.53 -41.31
C GLY A 350 -20.07 25.03 -40.12
N GLU A 351 -20.04 23.73 -39.80
CA GLU A 351 -20.70 23.17 -38.61
C GLU A 351 -20.03 23.67 -37.31
N VAL A 352 -20.83 23.94 -36.28
CA VAL A 352 -20.35 24.19 -34.91
C VAL A 352 -20.50 22.91 -34.11
N VAL A 353 -19.40 22.20 -33.93
CA VAL A 353 -19.32 20.97 -33.16
C VAL A 353 -19.26 21.32 -31.68
N LYS A 354 -20.31 20.98 -30.94
CA LYS A 354 -20.38 21.20 -29.49
C LYS A 354 -20.02 19.92 -28.74
N GLY A 355 -19.12 20.02 -27.77
CA GLY A 355 -18.74 18.84 -26.99
C GLY A 355 -18.00 19.13 -25.69
N PHE A 356 -17.72 18.04 -24.97
CA PHE A 356 -17.01 18.02 -23.70
C PHE A 356 -15.67 17.33 -23.90
N ILE A 357 -14.60 17.90 -23.35
CA ILE A 357 -13.28 17.28 -23.43
C ILE A 357 -13.00 16.55 -22.13
N GLY A 358 -12.56 15.31 -22.24
CA GLY A 358 -11.93 14.59 -21.14
C GLY A 358 -10.45 14.37 -21.39
N ILE A 359 -9.62 14.59 -20.38
CA ILE A 359 -8.16 14.47 -20.45
C ILE A 359 -7.68 13.52 -19.35
N ASP A 360 -6.97 12.46 -19.73
CA ASP A 360 -6.29 11.54 -18.81
C ASP A 360 -4.77 11.75 -18.92
N GLY A 361 -4.21 12.49 -17.97
CA GLY A 361 -2.76 12.70 -17.84
C GLY A 361 -2.12 11.61 -16.98
N GLY A 362 -1.95 10.41 -17.54
CA GLY A 362 -1.40 9.25 -16.85
C GLY A 362 0.14 9.27 -16.69
N SER A 363 0.69 8.33 -15.91
CA SER A 363 2.13 8.26 -15.63
C SER A 363 3.01 7.91 -16.84
N THR A 364 2.42 7.20 -17.81
CA THR A 364 3.07 6.63 -19.00
C THR A 364 2.53 7.23 -20.30
N SER A 365 1.28 7.67 -20.31
CA SER A 365 0.59 8.18 -21.50
C SER A 365 -0.48 9.20 -21.16
N THR A 366 -0.64 10.16 -22.07
CA THR A 366 -1.66 11.20 -22.04
C THR A 366 -2.71 10.87 -23.10
N LYS A 367 -3.99 10.96 -22.73
CA LYS A 367 -5.13 10.68 -23.63
C LYS A 367 -6.15 11.79 -23.53
N ALA A 368 -6.84 12.04 -24.64
CA ALA A 368 -7.93 12.98 -24.66
C ALA A 368 -9.06 12.48 -25.57
N ALA A 369 -10.30 12.78 -25.18
CA ALA A 369 -11.50 12.44 -25.93
C ALA A 369 -12.46 13.63 -25.97
N LEU A 370 -13.00 13.92 -27.15
CA LEU A 370 -14.12 14.84 -27.32
C LEU A 370 -15.42 14.03 -27.33
N VAL A 371 -16.33 14.39 -26.44
CA VAL A 371 -17.60 13.70 -26.19
C VAL A 371 -18.76 14.62 -26.55
N SER A 372 -19.78 14.11 -27.25
CA SER A 372 -20.98 14.87 -27.65
C SER A 372 -21.93 15.14 -26.47
N LEU A 373 -23.01 15.90 -26.72
CA LEU A 373 -24.08 16.09 -25.74
C LEU A 373 -24.77 14.78 -25.34
N ASP A 374 -24.83 13.82 -26.26
CA ASP A 374 -25.41 12.49 -26.03
C ASP A 374 -24.38 11.49 -25.45
N LYS A 375 -23.19 11.99 -25.05
CA LYS A 375 -22.10 11.22 -24.44
C LYS A 375 -21.36 10.27 -25.39
N GLU A 376 -21.50 10.44 -26.70
CA GLU A 376 -20.75 9.65 -27.70
C GLU A 376 -19.39 10.27 -28.01
N VAL A 377 -18.38 9.42 -28.29
CA VAL A 377 -17.02 9.88 -28.63
C VAL A 377 -16.97 10.35 -30.08
N LEU A 378 -16.66 11.63 -30.28
CA LEU A 378 -16.57 12.27 -31.60
C LEU A 378 -15.17 12.11 -32.21
N VAL A 379 -14.15 12.49 -31.44
CA VAL A 379 -12.72 12.37 -31.82
C VAL A 379 -11.91 12.02 -30.56
N LYS A 380 -10.75 11.39 -30.74
CA LYS A 380 -9.86 11.01 -29.64
C LYS A 380 -8.40 11.06 -30.04
N ALA A 381 -7.52 11.14 -29.05
CA ALA A 381 -6.08 11.12 -29.23
C ALA A 381 -5.39 10.37 -28.08
N TYR A 382 -4.27 9.72 -28.40
CA TYR A 382 -3.43 8.98 -27.47
C TYR A 382 -1.96 9.29 -27.78
N GLN A 383 -1.15 9.58 -26.75
CA GLN A 383 0.30 9.69 -26.88
C GLN A 383 1.04 9.17 -25.66
N LEU A 384 2.27 8.70 -25.86
CA LEU A 384 3.19 8.42 -24.75
C LEU A 384 3.61 9.74 -24.10
N SER A 385 3.70 9.76 -22.77
CA SER A 385 4.07 10.97 -22.04
C SER A 385 5.53 11.32 -22.28
N LYS A 386 5.80 12.59 -22.59
CA LYS A 386 7.16 13.14 -22.73
C LYS A 386 7.74 13.61 -21.40
N GLY A 387 7.01 13.44 -20.30
CA GLY A 387 7.42 13.75 -18.94
C GLY A 387 6.86 15.06 -18.39
N ASN A 388 6.37 15.97 -19.24
CA ASN A 388 5.70 17.20 -18.82
C ASN A 388 4.19 17.16 -19.16
N PRO A 389 3.30 17.14 -18.15
CA PRO A 389 1.87 16.99 -18.39
C PRO A 389 1.23 18.20 -19.08
N ILE A 390 1.76 19.41 -18.90
CA ILE A 390 1.22 20.63 -19.54
C ILE A 390 1.53 20.58 -21.04
N GLU A 391 2.79 20.29 -21.39
CA GLU A 391 3.21 20.16 -22.79
C GLU A 391 2.47 19.04 -23.51
N ASP A 392 2.39 17.86 -22.89
CA ASP A 392 1.64 16.73 -23.42
C ASP A 392 0.16 17.11 -23.67
N THR A 393 -0.41 17.95 -22.81
CA THR A 393 -1.81 18.40 -22.94
C THR A 393 -2.00 19.44 -24.05
N ILE A 394 -1.05 20.36 -24.24
CA ILE A 394 -1.09 21.32 -25.34
C ILE A 394 -1.10 20.56 -26.68
N GLU A 395 -0.19 19.60 -26.85
CA GLU A 395 -0.09 18.82 -28.08
C GLU A 395 -1.33 17.98 -28.34
N ILE A 396 -1.85 17.29 -27.31
CA ILE A 396 -2.97 16.38 -27.51
C ILE A 396 -4.30 17.09 -27.79
N LEU A 397 -4.50 18.27 -27.19
CA LEU A 397 -5.66 19.12 -27.47
C LEU A 397 -5.55 19.76 -28.87
N GLY A 398 -4.33 20.09 -29.31
CA GLY A 398 -4.06 20.49 -30.70
C GLY A 398 -4.51 19.41 -31.69
N LYS A 399 -4.12 18.16 -31.48
CA LYS A 399 -4.54 17.01 -32.32
C LYS A 399 -6.06 16.79 -32.35
N LEU A 400 -6.76 17.05 -31.24
CA LEU A 400 -8.22 16.96 -31.21
C LEU A 400 -8.86 18.09 -32.03
N LYS A 401 -8.34 19.31 -31.89
CA LYS A 401 -8.80 20.49 -32.63
C LYS A 401 -8.61 20.29 -34.13
N GLU A 402 -7.41 19.86 -34.55
CA GLU A 402 -7.08 19.56 -35.95
C GLU A 402 -8.05 18.56 -36.58
N GLN A 403 -8.36 17.45 -35.89
CA GLN A 403 -9.32 16.45 -36.39
C GLN A 403 -10.72 17.00 -36.70
N VAL A 404 -11.13 18.10 -36.07
CA VAL A 404 -12.41 18.79 -36.32
C VAL A 404 -12.24 19.88 -37.38
N GLU A 405 -11.24 20.75 -37.22
CA GLU A 405 -11.06 21.94 -38.07
C GLU A 405 -10.57 21.62 -39.49
N GLU A 406 -9.82 20.52 -39.69
CA GLU A 406 -9.42 20.05 -41.04
C GLU A 406 -10.63 19.68 -41.91
N GLN A 407 -11.78 19.40 -41.31
CA GLN A 407 -13.04 19.12 -42.00
C GLN A 407 -13.85 20.39 -42.33
N GLY A 408 -13.31 21.58 -42.00
CA GLY A 408 -13.96 22.87 -42.20
C GLY A 408 -15.00 23.23 -41.13
N ALA A 409 -15.09 22.46 -40.05
CA ALA A 409 -15.97 22.72 -38.91
C ALA A 409 -15.27 23.55 -37.82
N THR A 410 -16.04 24.08 -36.87
CA THR A 410 -15.55 24.84 -35.71
C THR A 410 -15.91 24.12 -34.42
N LEU A 411 -15.05 24.22 -33.40
CA LEU A 411 -15.21 23.48 -32.14
C LEU A 411 -15.60 24.40 -30.98
N GLU A 412 -16.75 24.14 -30.36
CA GLU A 412 -17.22 24.81 -29.14
C GLU A 412 -17.19 23.84 -27.95
N ILE A 413 -16.41 24.20 -26.92
CA ILE A 413 -16.24 23.36 -25.73
C ILE A 413 -17.23 23.79 -24.65
N LEU A 414 -18.09 22.86 -24.24
CA LEU A 414 -19.12 23.06 -23.22
C LEU A 414 -18.66 22.67 -21.81
N GLY A 415 -17.57 21.92 -21.71
CA GLY A 415 -16.92 21.60 -20.45
C GLY A 415 -15.67 20.74 -20.61
N VAL A 416 -14.80 20.76 -19.59
CA VAL A 416 -13.54 20.01 -19.56
C VAL A 416 -13.40 19.24 -18.25
N GLY A 417 -13.12 17.94 -18.35
CA GLY A 417 -12.77 17.09 -17.22
C GLY A 417 -11.34 16.57 -17.31
N THR A 418 -10.64 16.50 -16.17
CA THR A 418 -9.28 15.97 -16.07
C THR A 418 -9.21 14.76 -15.13
N THR A 419 -8.35 13.80 -15.44
CA THR A 419 -8.01 12.66 -14.59
C THR A 419 -6.55 12.25 -14.80
N GLY A 420 -6.13 11.14 -14.20
CA GLY A 420 -4.75 10.70 -14.22
C GLY A 420 -3.93 11.32 -13.08
N TYR A 421 -2.63 11.01 -13.08
CA TYR A 421 -1.64 11.57 -12.16
C TYR A 421 -1.54 13.10 -12.24
N ALA A 422 -1.89 13.69 -13.38
CA ALA A 422 -1.80 15.13 -13.61
C ALA A 422 -3.12 15.90 -13.38
N LYS A 423 -4.18 15.25 -12.88
CA LYS A 423 -5.54 15.83 -12.85
C LYS A 423 -5.62 17.22 -12.20
N ASP A 424 -4.96 17.42 -11.07
CA ASP A 424 -5.07 18.65 -10.27
C ASP A 424 -4.29 19.78 -10.92
N ILE A 425 -3.07 19.49 -11.39
CA ILE A 425 -2.25 20.43 -12.18
C ILE A 425 -3.01 20.87 -13.42
N LEU A 426 -3.59 19.92 -14.17
CA LEU A 426 -4.34 20.24 -15.39
C LEU A 426 -5.63 20.99 -15.09
N LYS A 427 -6.30 20.70 -13.96
CA LYS A 427 -7.48 21.45 -13.54
C LYS A 427 -7.13 22.91 -13.29
N ASP A 428 -6.07 23.18 -12.54
CA ASP A 428 -5.67 24.54 -12.20
C ASP A 428 -5.16 25.31 -13.43
N VAL A 429 -4.35 24.68 -14.29
CA VAL A 429 -3.78 25.32 -15.48
C VAL A 429 -4.83 25.60 -16.56
N LEU A 430 -5.73 24.65 -16.80
CA LEU A 430 -6.74 24.76 -17.86
C LEU A 430 -8.01 25.45 -17.38
N HIS A 431 -8.18 25.62 -16.07
CA HIS A 431 -9.47 25.91 -15.43
C HIS A 431 -10.51 24.85 -15.81
N ALA A 432 -10.12 23.57 -15.69
CA ALA A 432 -11.03 22.46 -15.99
C ALA A 432 -12.19 22.42 -14.99
N ASP A 433 -13.36 22.03 -15.47
CA ASP A 433 -14.60 22.05 -14.69
C ASP A 433 -14.65 20.97 -13.61
N VAL A 434 -13.92 19.87 -13.82
CA VAL A 434 -13.86 18.77 -12.86
C VAL A 434 -12.52 18.05 -12.95
N ALA A 435 -11.91 17.78 -11.79
CA ALA A 435 -10.83 16.80 -11.67
C ALA A 435 -11.40 15.54 -11.02
N LEU A 436 -11.39 14.43 -11.76
CA LEU A 436 -11.86 13.14 -11.30
C LEU A 436 -10.69 12.22 -10.97
N VAL A 437 -10.88 11.40 -9.96
CA VAL A 437 -10.02 10.24 -9.71
C VAL A 437 -10.21 9.23 -10.84
N GLU A 438 -9.12 8.61 -11.31
CA GLU A 438 -9.15 7.67 -12.45
C GLU A 438 -10.16 6.54 -12.25
N THR A 439 -10.26 5.99 -11.04
CA THR A 439 -11.23 4.95 -10.67
C THR A 439 -12.67 5.34 -11.00
N VAL A 440 -13.06 6.58 -10.69
CA VAL A 440 -14.38 7.12 -10.99
C VAL A 440 -14.54 7.31 -12.50
N ALA A 441 -13.54 7.86 -13.17
CA ALA A 441 -13.58 8.10 -14.61
C ALA A 441 -13.73 6.78 -15.40
N HIS A 442 -12.90 5.79 -15.11
CA HIS A 442 -12.99 4.45 -15.68
C HIS A 442 -14.35 3.79 -15.41
N THR A 443 -14.90 3.98 -14.20
CA THR A 443 -16.25 3.51 -13.86
C THR A 443 -17.33 4.18 -14.71
N GLN A 444 -17.27 5.51 -14.89
CA GLN A 444 -18.24 6.23 -15.74
C GLN A 444 -18.19 5.73 -17.18
N ALA A 445 -17.00 5.55 -17.75
CA ALA A 445 -16.86 5.01 -19.11
C ALA A 445 -17.36 3.57 -19.22
N GLY A 446 -17.01 2.72 -18.24
CA GLY A 446 -17.46 1.33 -18.16
C GLY A 446 -18.98 1.20 -18.12
N LEU A 447 -19.64 1.88 -17.18
CA LEU A 447 -21.09 1.85 -17.02
C LEU A 447 -21.85 2.51 -18.19
N HIS A 448 -21.23 3.46 -18.88
CA HIS A 448 -21.87 4.10 -20.04
C HIS A 448 -22.06 3.13 -21.22
N TYR A 449 -21.06 2.28 -21.51
CA TYR A 449 -21.14 1.31 -22.60
C TYR A 449 -21.61 -0.09 -22.16
N TYR A 450 -21.46 -0.41 -20.89
CA TYR A 450 -21.77 -1.71 -20.30
C TYR A 450 -22.51 -1.49 -18.97
N PRO A 451 -23.81 -1.19 -18.98
CA PRO A 451 -24.56 -0.78 -17.78
C PRO A 451 -24.65 -1.87 -16.71
N ASP A 452 -24.66 -3.14 -17.11
CA ASP A 452 -24.72 -4.31 -16.21
C ASP A 452 -23.33 -4.79 -15.77
N THR A 453 -22.35 -3.89 -15.68
CA THR A 453 -20.98 -4.25 -15.29
C THR A 453 -20.90 -4.52 -13.79
N ASP A 454 -20.37 -5.68 -13.44
CA ASP A 454 -20.08 -6.06 -12.05
C ASP A 454 -18.61 -5.79 -11.69
N VAL A 455 -17.69 -5.98 -12.65
CA VAL A 455 -16.25 -5.81 -12.43
C VAL A 455 -15.58 -5.09 -13.59
N ILE A 456 -14.81 -4.04 -13.30
CA ILE A 456 -13.92 -3.38 -14.25
C ILE A 456 -12.48 -3.73 -13.89
N CYS A 457 -11.72 -4.27 -14.83
CA CYS A 457 -10.29 -4.57 -14.68
C CYS A 457 -9.48 -3.68 -15.63
N ASP A 458 -8.97 -2.56 -15.11
CA ASP A 458 -8.07 -1.63 -15.80
C ASP A 458 -6.62 -2.03 -15.56
N VAL A 459 -5.94 -2.47 -16.61
CA VAL A 459 -4.51 -2.85 -16.56
C VAL A 459 -3.71 -1.82 -17.35
N GLY A 460 -3.19 -0.84 -16.62
CA GLY A 460 -2.32 0.21 -17.14
C GLY A 460 -0.87 -0.24 -17.34
N GLY A 461 -0.01 0.73 -17.66
CA GLY A 461 1.44 0.49 -17.77
C GLY A 461 2.07 0.20 -16.41
N GLN A 462 1.78 1.03 -15.41
CA GLN A 462 2.41 0.93 -14.09
C GLN A 462 1.45 0.43 -13.00
N ASP A 463 0.14 0.53 -13.25
CA ASP A 463 -0.89 0.21 -12.27
C ASP A 463 -1.92 -0.81 -12.77
N ILE A 464 -2.54 -1.47 -11.80
CA ILE A 464 -3.69 -2.36 -12.00
C ILE A 464 -4.79 -1.82 -11.09
N LYS A 465 -5.99 -1.65 -11.66
CA LYS A 465 -7.17 -1.19 -10.95
C LYS A 465 -8.31 -2.19 -11.21
N ILE A 466 -8.74 -2.86 -10.16
CA ILE A 466 -9.93 -3.71 -10.20
C ILE A 466 -11.01 -2.98 -9.43
N ILE A 467 -12.08 -2.60 -10.10
CA ILE A 467 -13.23 -1.89 -9.51
C ILE A 467 -14.37 -2.89 -9.45
N ILE A 468 -14.91 -3.11 -8.25
CA ILE A 468 -16.03 -4.01 -7.99
C ILE A 468 -17.27 -3.15 -7.80
N LEU A 469 -18.28 -3.46 -8.58
CA LEU A 469 -19.54 -2.75 -8.62
C LEU A 469 -20.64 -3.63 -8.04
N ASN A 470 -21.52 -3.04 -7.24
CA ASN A 470 -22.80 -3.62 -6.86
C ASN A 470 -23.90 -2.63 -7.27
N GLN A 471 -24.83 -3.07 -8.13
CA GLN A 471 -25.90 -2.23 -8.68
C GLN A 471 -25.40 -0.89 -9.26
N GLY A 472 -24.29 -0.92 -10.01
CA GLY A 472 -23.69 0.26 -10.63
C GLY A 472 -22.96 1.21 -9.67
N ARG A 473 -22.79 0.84 -8.39
CA ARG A 473 -22.03 1.61 -7.39
C ARG A 473 -20.73 0.90 -7.04
N VAL A 474 -19.65 1.65 -6.84
CA VAL A 474 -18.37 1.09 -6.38
C VAL A 474 -18.49 0.69 -4.92
N VAL A 475 -18.33 -0.60 -4.64
CA VAL A 475 -18.32 -1.16 -3.27
C VAL A 475 -16.91 -1.47 -2.78
N ASP A 476 -16.04 -1.89 -3.70
CA ASP A 476 -14.63 -2.11 -3.40
C ASP A 476 -13.82 -1.87 -4.66
N PHE A 477 -12.53 -1.61 -4.49
CA PHE A 477 -11.60 -1.59 -5.58
C PHE A 477 -10.20 -1.90 -5.07
N LYS A 478 -9.45 -2.67 -5.86
CA LYS A 478 -8.07 -3.02 -5.60
C LYS A 478 -7.19 -2.22 -6.52
N LEU A 479 -6.34 -1.39 -5.92
CA LEU A 479 -5.31 -0.64 -6.63
C LEU A 479 -3.95 -1.26 -6.31
N ASN A 480 -3.18 -1.47 -7.36
CA ASN A 480 -1.77 -1.74 -7.24
C ASN A 480 -1.01 -0.71 -8.07
N THR A 481 -0.43 0.27 -7.39
CA THR A 481 0.43 1.31 -7.98
C THR A 481 1.91 1.08 -7.66
N GLN A 482 2.22 0.07 -6.84
CA GLN A 482 3.54 -0.12 -6.23
C GLN A 482 4.25 -1.39 -6.71
N CYS A 483 3.50 -2.39 -7.18
CA CYS A 483 4.04 -3.67 -7.63
C CYS A 483 3.93 -3.79 -9.16
N SER A 484 5.03 -4.15 -9.83
CA SER A 484 5.04 -4.41 -11.27
C SER A 484 4.52 -5.79 -11.64
N ALA A 485 4.15 -6.62 -10.65
CA ALA A 485 3.59 -7.94 -10.92
C ALA A 485 2.23 -7.79 -11.59
N GLY A 486 2.18 -8.10 -12.89
CA GLY A 486 0.96 -8.16 -13.66
C GLY A 486 0.50 -6.86 -14.32
N ASN A 487 1.39 -5.87 -14.50
CA ASN A 487 1.09 -4.65 -15.26
C ASN A 487 1.73 -4.67 -16.67
N GLY A 488 1.31 -3.73 -17.53
CA GLY A 488 1.76 -3.68 -18.93
C GLY A 488 3.25 -3.35 -19.09
N TYR A 489 3.83 -2.57 -18.17
CA TYR A 489 5.25 -2.21 -18.23
C TYR A 489 6.16 -3.41 -18.04
N PHE A 490 5.79 -4.37 -17.18
CA PHE A 490 6.56 -5.60 -17.03
C PHE A 490 6.66 -6.35 -18.36
N LEU A 491 5.52 -6.55 -19.05
CA LEU A 491 5.48 -7.18 -20.37
C LEU A 491 6.29 -6.40 -21.41
N GLN A 492 6.17 -5.08 -21.42
CA GLN A 492 6.94 -4.18 -22.30
C GLN A 492 8.45 -4.33 -22.06
N SER A 493 8.89 -4.26 -20.81
CA SER A 493 10.31 -4.34 -20.45
C SER A 493 10.92 -5.69 -20.79
N THR A 494 10.17 -6.78 -20.63
CA THR A 494 10.62 -8.12 -21.02
C THR A 494 10.70 -8.27 -22.53
N ALA A 495 9.71 -7.80 -23.29
CA ALA A 495 9.76 -7.82 -24.75
C ALA A 495 10.97 -7.04 -25.28
N GLN A 496 11.21 -5.84 -24.75
CA GLN A 496 12.39 -5.03 -25.08
C GLN A 496 13.70 -5.73 -24.70
N GLY A 497 13.73 -6.40 -23.55
CA GLY A 497 14.87 -7.23 -23.13
C GLY A 497 15.18 -8.39 -24.09
N PHE A 498 14.18 -8.85 -24.85
CA PHE A 498 14.34 -9.83 -25.93
C PHE A 498 14.54 -9.21 -27.31
N GLY A 499 14.54 -7.87 -27.43
CA GLY A 499 14.69 -7.15 -28.70
C GLY A 499 13.41 -6.99 -29.51
N TYR A 500 12.23 -7.12 -28.90
CA TYR A 500 10.92 -6.91 -29.54
C TYR A 500 10.21 -5.64 -29.01
N THR A 501 9.33 -5.08 -29.83
CA THR A 501 8.40 -4.02 -29.40
C THR A 501 7.22 -4.61 -28.61
N VAL A 502 6.49 -3.79 -27.86
CA VAL A 502 5.35 -4.27 -27.06
C VAL A 502 4.16 -4.65 -27.95
N GLU A 503 4.03 -4.01 -29.10
CA GLU A 503 3.02 -4.27 -30.13
C GLU A 503 3.21 -5.68 -30.74
N GLU A 504 4.45 -6.14 -30.87
CA GLU A 504 4.77 -7.47 -31.39
C GLU A 504 4.55 -8.59 -30.36
N PHE A 505 4.37 -8.26 -29.08
CA PHE A 505 4.30 -9.24 -27.99
C PHE A 505 3.25 -10.32 -28.27
N ALA A 506 2.02 -9.90 -28.61
CA ALA A 506 0.89 -10.82 -28.74
C ALA A 506 1.14 -11.84 -29.86
N ASP A 507 1.58 -11.38 -31.03
CA ASP A 507 1.83 -12.26 -32.18
C ASP A 507 3.00 -13.20 -31.93
N LYS A 508 4.07 -12.75 -31.24
CA LYS A 508 5.15 -13.65 -30.82
C LYS A 508 4.66 -14.69 -29.82
N ALA A 509 3.92 -14.28 -28.78
CA ALA A 509 3.37 -15.21 -27.79
C ALA A 509 2.44 -16.25 -28.42
N PHE A 510 1.60 -15.87 -29.38
CA PHE A 510 0.73 -16.81 -30.10
C PHE A 510 1.49 -17.77 -31.03
N SER A 511 2.71 -17.42 -31.47
CA SER A 511 3.56 -18.32 -32.28
C SER A 511 4.21 -19.45 -31.46
N ALA A 512 4.19 -19.35 -30.13
CA ALA A 512 4.76 -20.35 -29.24
C ALA A 512 3.92 -21.64 -29.25
N LYS A 513 4.56 -22.77 -29.52
CA LYS A 513 3.91 -24.10 -29.50
C LYS A 513 3.74 -24.66 -28.09
N THR A 514 4.54 -24.19 -27.15
CA THR A 514 4.53 -24.52 -25.72
C THR A 514 5.17 -23.37 -24.95
N PHE A 515 5.01 -23.33 -23.63
CA PHE A 515 5.54 -22.27 -22.78
C PHE A 515 5.86 -22.78 -21.37
N PRO A 516 6.81 -22.14 -20.65
CA PRO A 516 7.12 -22.52 -19.29
C PRO A 516 6.02 -22.06 -18.32
N THR A 517 5.83 -22.79 -17.23
CA THR A 517 4.88 -22.41 -16.17
C THR A 517 5.54 -21.52 -15.13
N PHE A 518 5.17 -20.25 -15.11
CA PHE A 518 5.60 -19.30 -14.08
C PHE A 518 4.84 -19.50 -12.77
N GLY A 519 5.53 -19.29 -11.65
CA GLY A 519 4.86 -18.98 -10.39
C GLY A 519 4.20 -17.60 -10.46
N TYR A 520 2.99 -17.46 -9.93
CA TYR A 520 2.38 -16.14 -9.76
C TYR A 520 2.87 -15.52 -8.43
N GLY A 521 3.04 -14.21 -8.41
CA GLY A 521 3.60 -13.50 -7.27
C GLY A 521 4.45 -12.31 -7.68
N CYS A 522 5.53 -12.08 -6.94
CA CYS A 522 6.40 -10.93 -7.14
C CYS A 522 7.04 -10.92 -8.54
N ALA A 523 7.05 -9.75 -9.19
CA ALA A 523 7.75 -9.56 -10.47
C ALA A 523 9.24 -9.89 -10.39
N VAL A 524 9.86 -9.71 -9.22
CA VAL A 524 11.26 -10.10 -8.97
C VAL A 524 11.44 -11.61 -9.07
N PHE A 525 10.54 -12.41 -8.49
CA PHE A 525 10.58 -13.87 -8.62
C PHE A 525 10.33 -14.29 -10.06
N MET A 526 9.38 -13.64 -10.76
CA MET A 526 9.18 -13.92 -12.19
C MET A 526 10.40 -13.56 -13.03
N GLN A 527 11.16 -12.51 -12.68
CA GLN A 527 12.43 -12.21 -13.35
C GLN A 527 13.47 -13.30 -13.09
N SER A 528 13.55 -13.82 -11.86
CA SER A 528 14.37 -14.99 -11.56
C SER A 528 13.92 -16.22 -12.36
N ASP A 529 12.61 -16.46 -12.46
CA ASP A 529 12.04 -17.53 -13.28
C ASP A 529 12.37 -17.35 -14.77
N ILE A 530 12.33 -16.11 -15.32
CA ILE A 530 12.77 -15.83 -16.69
C ILE A 530 14.21 -16.27 -16.89
N VAL A 531 15.12 -15.89 -15.98
CA VAL A 531 16.53 -16.29 -16.05
C VAL A 531 16.69 -17.81 -15.93
N ASP A 532 15.92 -18.44 -15.05
CA ASP A 532 15.92 -19.90 -14.90
C ASP A 532 15.40 -20.63 -16.14
N PHE A 533 14.35 -20.13 -16.78
CA PHE A 533 13.84 -20.68 -18.04
C PHE A 533 14.82 -20.42 -19.18
N GLN A 534 15.50 -19.29 -19.21
CA GLN A 534 16.60 -19.07 -20.15
C GLN A 534 17.75 -20.06 -19.93
N ARG A 535 18.11 -20.34 -18.67
CA ARG A 535 19.09 -21.38 -18.30
C ARG A 535 18.68 -22.78 -18.78
N GLN A 536 17.37 -23.06 -18.82
CA GLN A 536 16.80 -24.30 -19.37
C GLN A 536 16.62 -24.28 -20.89
N GLY A 537 16.92 -23.17 -21.58
CA GLY A 537 16.89 -23.05 -23.03
C GLY A 537 15.53 -22.65 -23.64
N TRP A 538 14.59 -22.14 -22.85
CA TRP A 538 13.32 -21.60 -23.36
C TRP A 538 13.55 -20.36 -24.24
N LYS A 539 12.82 -20.26 -25.36
CA LYS A 539 12.91 -19.15 -26.32
C LYS A 539 12.08 -17.95 -25.87
N ALA A 540 12.37 -16.78 -26.43
CA ALA A 540 11.69 -15.54 -26.08
C ALA A 540 10.16 -15.60 -26.29
N GLU A 541 9.70 -16.14 -27.42
CA GLU A 541 8.28 -16.33 -27.72
C GLU A 541 7.57 -17.26 -26.72
N GLU A 542 8.25 -18.32 -26.29
CA GLU A 542 7.74 -19.29 -25.31
C GLU A 542 7.65 -18.64 -23.93
N ILE A 543 8.67 -17.88 -23.53
CA ILE A 543 8.69 -17.14 -22.27
C ILE A 543 7.58 -16.06 -22.26
N MET A 544 7.42 -15.30 -23.35
CA MET A 544 6.36 -14.29 -23.47
C MET A 544 4.96 -14.91 -23.36
N ALA A 545 4.74 -16.10 -23.95
CA ALA A 545 3.50 -16.86 -23.77
C ALA A 545 3.28 -17.29 -22.31
N GLY A 546 4.33 -17.76 -21.62
CA GLY A 546 4.25 -18.09 -20.19
C GLY A 546 3.94 -16.87 -19.32
N LEU A 547 4.50 -15.71 -19.65
CA LEU A 547 4.24 -14.45 -18.96
C LEU A 547 2.81 -13.94 -19.17
N ALA A 548 2.27 -14.05 -20.39
CA ALA A 548 0.86 -13.78 -20.64
C ALA A 548 -0.04 -14.73 -19.83
N ASN A 549 0.33 -16.01 -19.71
CA ASN A 549 -0.47 -17.00 -18.98
C ASN A 549 -0.50 -16.75 -17.45
N VAL A 550 0.60 -16.26 -16.87
CA VAL A 550 0.65 -15.95 -15.42
C VAL A 550 0.06 -14.59 -15.07
N LEU A 551 -0.04 -13.67 -16.03
CA LEU A 551 -0.64 -12.34 -15.86
C LEU A 551 -1.98 -12.35 -15.09
N PRO A 552 -3.02 -13.11 -15.49
CA PRO A 552 -4.28 -13.14 -14.75
C PRO A 552 -4.15 -13.69 -13.33
N LYS A 553 -3.23 -14.63 -13.09
CA LYS A 553 -2.95 -15.11 -11.72
C LYS A 553 -2.35 -14.00 -10.87
N ASN A 554 -1.48 -13.17 -11.43
CA ASN A 554 -0.95 -12.00 -10.73
C ASN A 554 -2.03 -10.96 -10.46
N ILE A 555 -2.86 -10.64 -11.45
CA ILE A 555 -3.97 -9.69 -11.31
C ILE A 555 -4.95 -10.16 -10.22
N TRP A 556 -5.49 -11.37 -10.37
CA TRP A 556 -6.62 -11.83 -9.55
C TRP A 556 -6.19 -12.44 -8.21
N LEU A 557 -5.16 -13.30 -8.21
CA LEU A 557 -4.78 -14.07 -7.02
C LEU A 557 -3.73 -13.35 -6.16
N TYR A 558 -2.79 -12.63 -6.76
CA TYR A 558 -1.72 -11.96 -6.03
C TYR A 558 -2.06 -10.52 -5.68
N VAL A 559 -2.46 -9.72 -6.68
CA VAL A 559 -2.71 -8.29 -6.53
C VAL A 559 -4.06 -8.02 -5.87
N SER A 560 -5.16 -8.57 -6.41
CA SER A 560 -6.46 -8.36 -5.77
C SER A 560 -6.75 -9.31 -4.62
N GLN A 561 -6.06 -10.44 -4.55
CA GLN A 561 -6.31 -11.51 -3.59
C GLN A 561 -7.77 -12.01 -3.61
N ILE A 562 -8.34 -12.12 -4.82
CA ILE A 562 -9.71 -12.58 -5.06
C ILE A 562 -9.63 -13.94 -5.77
N PRO A 563 -9.63 -15.07 -5.03
CA PRO A 563 -9.58 -16.39 -5.63
C PRO A 563 -10.91 -16.83 -6.26
N ASN A 564 -12.03 -16.29 -5.77
CA ASN A 564 -13.38 -16.66 -6.21
C ASN A 564 -14.04 -15.51 -6.98
N LEU A 565 -13.77 -15.43 -8.28
CA LEU A 565 -14.30 -14.38 -9.16
C LEU A 565 -15.82 -14.46 -9.33
N ALA A 566 -16.42 -15.64 -9.22
CA ALA A 566 -17.86 -15.81 -9.39
C ALA A 566 -18.69 -15.08 -8.32
N LYS A 567 -18.08 -14.76 -7.16
CA LYS A 567 -18.72 -13.95 -6.12
C LYS A 567 -18.79 -12.45 -6.46
N LEU A 568 -18.00 -11.98 -7.42
CA LEU A 568 -17.97 -10.57 -7.78
C LEU A 568 -19.11 -10.17 -8.73
N GLY A 569 -19.83 -11.14 -9.30
CA GLY A 569 -20.77 -10.94 -10.40
C GLY A 569 -20.34 -11.69 -11.65
N SER A 570 -21.07 -11.53 -12.75
CA SER A 570 -20.89 -12.31 -13.99
C SER A 570 -20.44 -11.47 -15.18
N THR A 571 -20.46 -10.14 -15.08
CA THR A 571 -20.07 -9.24 -16.17
C THR A 571 -18.77 -8.52 -15.86
N PHE A 572 -17.73 -8.82 -16.66
CA PHE A 572 -16.39 -8.27 -16.55
C PHE A 572 -16.08 -7.37 -17.74
N VAL A 573 -15.55 -6.18 -17.48
CA VAL A 573 -15.07 -5.25 -18.50
C VAL A 573 -13.57 -5.04 -18.33
N LEU A 574 -12.80 -5.47 -19.32
CA LEU A 574 -11.36 -5.29 -19.40
C LEU A 574 -11.04 -3.93 -20.03
N GLN A 575 -10.27 -3.10 -19.32
CA GLN A 575 -9.83 -1.76 -19.70
C GLN A 575 -8.31 -1.61 -19.56
N GLY A 576 -7.77 -0.49 -20.06
CA GLY A 576 -6.36 -0.15 -19.97
C GLY A 576 -5.58 -0.47 -21.25
N GLY A 577 -4.41 0.14 -21.38
CA GLY A 577 -3.54 -0.02 -22.56
C GLY A 577 -3.05 -1.46 -22.75
N THR A 578 -2.90 -2.24 -21.67
CA THR A 578 -2.47 -3.64 -21.75
C THR A 578 -3.45 -4.52 -22.52
N GLN A 579 -4.73 -4.15 -22.58
CA GLN A 579 -5.75 -4.96 -23.27
C GLN A 579 -5.68 -4.83 -24.80
N HIS A 580 -4.79 -3.98 -25.34
CA HIS A 580 -4.41 -4.06 -26.76
C HIS A 580 -3.60 -5.32 -27.08
N ASN A 581 -2.94 -5.93 -26.09
CA ASN A 581 -2.23 -7.19 -26.23
C ASN A 581 -3.20 -8.36 -26.14
N LEU A 582 -3.60 -8.91 -27.29
CA LEU A 582 -4.58 -10.00 -27.34
C LEU A 582 -4.12 -11.30 -26.65
N ALA A 583 -2.81 -11.53 -26.48
CA ALA A 583 -2.34 -12.67 -25.68
C ALA A 583 -2.66 -12.47 -24.19
N ALA A 584 -2.53 -11.25 -23.68
CA ALA A 584 -2.95 -10.89 -22.32
C ALA A 584 -4.48 -10.96 -22.13
N VAL A 585 -5.26 -10.57 -23.15
CA VAL A 585 -6.72 -10.71 -23.13
C VAL A 585 -7.13 -12.18 -23.13
N LYS A 586 -6.53 -13.02 -24.00
CA LYS A 586 -6.85 -14.45 -24.11
C LYS A 586 -6.72 -15.15 -22.76
N THR A 587 -5.58 -14.96 -22.11
CA THR A 587 -5.30 -15.63 -20.84
C THR A 587 -6.17 -15.10 -19.71
N GLN A 588 -6.54 -13.82 -19.71
CA GLN A 588 -7.53 -13.27 -18.76
C GLN A 588 -8.92 -13.86 -18.99
N VAL A 589 -9.40 -13.93 -20.23
CA VAL A 589 -10.71 -14.53 -20.57
C VAL A 589 -10.73 -15.99 -20.14
N ASP A 590 -9.71 -16.78 -20.52
CA ASP A 590 -9.61 -18.19 -20.16
C ASP A 590 -9.61 -18.39 -18.64
N PHE A 591 -8.86 -17.55 -17.91
CA PHE A 591 -8.79 -17.61 -16.45
C PHE A 591 -10.13 -17.27 -15.79
N ILE A 592 -10.82 -16.23 -16.27
CA ILE A 592 -12.15 -15.86 -15.76
C ILE A 592 -13.14 -17.00 -16.04
N GLU A 593 -13.25 -17.47 -17.28
CA GLU A 593 -14.15 -18.57 -17.65
C GLU A 593 -13.87 -19.85 -16.85
N GLU A 594 -12.60 -20.17 -16.56
CA GLU A 594 -12.22 -21.31 -15.73
C GLU A 594 -12.76 -21.21 -14.30
N ARG A 595 -12.78 -20.01 -13.70
CA ARG A 595 -13.25 -19.77 -12.33
C ARG A 595 -14.77 -19.84 -12.18
N PHE A 596 -15.50 -19.88 -13.30
CA PHE A 596 -16.95 -20.08 -13.31
C PHE A 596 -17.36 -21.53 -13.54
N LYS A 597 -16.42 -22.46 -13.80
CA LYS A 597 -16.73 -23.88 -13.92
C LYS A 597 -17.37 -24.40 -12.63
N GLY A 598 -18.54 -25.01 -12.76
CA GLY A 598 -19.33 -25.52 -11.63
C GLY A 598 -20.27 -24.49 -10.96
N SER A 599 -20.23 -23.21 -11.36
CA SER A 599 -21.16 -22.19 -10.84
C SER A 599 -22.56 -22.22 -11.49
N GLY A 600 -22.70 -22.90 -12.63
CA GLY A 600 -23.92 -22.87 -13.45
C GLY A 600 -24.11 -21.58 -14.26
N ILE A 601 -23.22 -20.58 -14.11
CA ILE A 601 -23.28 -19.28 -14.77
C ILE A 601 -22.11 -19.16 -15.74
N LYS A 602 -22.35 -18.64 -16.95
CA LYS A 602 -21.27 -18.31 -17.90
C LYS A 602 -20.94 -16.82 -17.78
N PRO A 603 -19.67 -16.44 -17.51
CA PRO A 603 -19.30 -15.04 -17.40
C PRO A 603 -19.33 -14.35 -18.76
N LYS A 604 -19.70 -13.08 -18.77
CA LYS A 604 -19.58 -12.18 -19.92
C LYS A 604 -18.32 -11.36 -19.73
N VAL A 605 -17.32 -11.56 -20.58
CA VAL A 605 -16.06 -10.81 -20.55
C VAL A 605 -15.98 -9.91 -21.78
N PHE A 606 -16.04 -8.61 -21.57
CA PHE A 606 -15.93 -7.59 -22.60
C PHE A 606 -14.56 -6.95 -22.56
N VAL A 607 -14.02 -6.60 -23.73
CA VAL A 607 -12.92 -5.64 -23.84
C VAL A 607 -13.55 -4.30 -24.18
N HIS A 608 -13.26 -3.27 -23.40
CA HIS A 608 -13.85 -1.95 -23.61
C HIS A 608 -13.49 -1.43 -25.00
N LYS A 609 -14.48 -0.98 -25.78
CA LYS A 609 -14.27 -0.54 -27.18
C LYS A 609 -13.24 0.61 -27.32
N HIS A 610 -13.00 1.34 -26.23
CA HIS A 610 -11.97 2.38 -26.15
C HIS A 610 -11.03 2.11 -24.97
N THR A 611 -10.47 0.89 -24.90
CA THR A 611 -9.72 0.41 -23.73
C THR A 611 -8.58 1.33 -23.29
N GLY A 612 -7.87 1.97 -24.22
CA GLY A 612 -6.76 2.89 -23.92
C GLY A 612 -7.18 4.29 -23.43
N GLU A 613 -8.41 4.72 -23.73
CA GLU A 613 -8.90 6.09 -23.47
C GLU A 613 -10.09 6.15 -22.49
N ALA A 614 -10.45 5.03 -21.85
CA ALA A 614 -11.62 4.95 -20.97
C ALA A 614 -11.63 6.02 -19.86
N GLY A 615 -10.48 6.29 -19.23
CA GLY A 615 -10.35 7.35 -18.23
C GLY A 615 -10.66 8.75 -18.78
N ALA A 616 -10.15 9.08 -19.98
CA ALA A 616 -10.45 10.36 -20.62
C ALA A 616 -11.95 10.48 -20.93
N ILE A 617 -12.55 9.44 -21.52
CA ILE A 617 -13.98 9.43 -21.86
C ILE A 617 -14.85 9.63 -20.62
N GLY A 618 -14.55 8.92 -19.53
CA GLY A 618 -15.28 9.04 -18.27
C GLY A 618 -15.31 10.45 -17.69
N CYS A 619 -14.23 11.21 -17.87
CA CYS A 619 -14.17 12.60 -17.44
C CYS A 619 -14.99 13.54 -18.32
N GLY A 620 -14.97 13.33 -19.64
CA GLY A 620 -15.85 14.05 -20.56
C GLY A 620 -17.32 13.83 -20.23
N ILE A 621 -17.69 12.59 -19.86
CA ILE A 621 -19.05 12.23 -19.42
C ILE A 621 -19.44 12.95 -18.12
N GLU A 622 -18.55 13.05 -17.15
CA GLU A 622 -18.83 13.79 -15.91
C GLU A 622 -18.95 15.29 -16.14
N ALA A 623 -18.09 15.87 -17.00
CA ALA A 623 -18.23 17.27 -17.40
C ALA A 623 -19.60 17.53 -18.05
N ALA A 624 -20.06 16.62 -18.91
CA ALA A 624 -21.40 16.67 -19.48
C ALA A 624 -22.50 16.62 -18.40
N ARG A 625 -22.38 15.73 -17.41
CA ARG A 625 -23.33 15.64 -16.28
C ARG A 625 -23.41 16.96 -15.51
N LEU A 626 -22.26 17.54 -15.16
CA LEU A 626 -22.22 18.81 -14.43
C LEU A 626 -22.87 19.94 -15.24
N TYR A 627 -22.63 19.96 -16.55
CA TYR A 627 -23.26 20.92 -17.46
C TYR A 627 -24.80 20.79 -17.47
N HIS A 628 -25.32 19.57 -17.54
CA HIS A 628 -26.76 19.29 -17.45
C HIS A 628 -27.35 19.65 -16.08
N ASN A 629 -26.55 19.58 -15.01
CA ASN A 629 -26.92 20.02 -13.67
C ASN A 629 -26.75 21.54 -13.45
N GLY A 630 -26.53 22.32 -14.52
CA GLY A 630 -26.50 23.77 -14.48
C GLY A 630 -25.10 24.40 -14.39
N LYS A 631 -24.02 23.61 -14.29
CA LYS A 631 -22.66 24.15 -14.34
C LYS A 631 -22.35 24.68 -15.75
N ARG A 632 -21.56 25.74 -15.86
CA ARG A 632 -21.03 26.25 -17.13
C ARG A 632 -19.52 26.28 -17.07
N THR A 633 -18.89 26.16 -18.25
CA THR A 633 -17.44 25.96 -18.32
C THR A 633 -16.66 27.21 -17.93
N GLU A 634 -15.60 27.02 -17.14
CA GLU A 634 -14.59 28.06 -16.84
C GLU A 634 -13.29 27.86 -17.63
N PHE A 635 -13.28 26.87 -18.54
CA PHE A 635 -12.13 26.51 -19.34
C PHE A 635 -11.58 27.70 -20.12
N ILE A 636 -10.25 27.87 -20.09
CA ILE A 636 -9.59 29.02 -20.73
C ILE A 636 -9.72 29.07 -22.26
N GLY A 637 -10.16 27.98 -22.90
CA GLY A 637 -10.32 27.87 -24.35
C GLY A 637 -9.06 27.37 -25.06
N LEU A 638 -9.25 26.66 -26.18
CA LEU A 638 -8.17 25.98 -26.92
C LEU A 638 -7.08 26.94 -27.44
N GLU A 639 -7.47 28.14 -27.86
CA GLU A 639 -6.53 29.18 -28.33
C GLU A 639 -5.59 29.68 -27.23
N ARG A 640 -6.06 29.75 -25.98
CA ARG A 640 -5.20 30.11 -24.85
C ARG A 640 -4.33 28.94 -24.43
N VAL A 641 -4.85 27.71 -24.51
CA VAL A 641 -4.08 26.49 -24.23
C VAL A 641 -2.86 26.39 -25.14
N SER A 642 -3.00 26.58 -26.46
CA SER A 642 -1.87 26.49 -27.41
C SER A 642 -0.76 27.52 -27.14
N LYS A 643 -1.09 28.58 -26.41
CA LYS A 643 -0.21 29.71 -26.07
C LYS A 643 0.28 29.70 -24.63
N ILE A 644 -0.02 28.65 -23.86
CA ILE A 644 0.51 28.50 -22.50
C ILE A 644 2.03 28.53 -22.54
N LEU A 645 2.61 29.45 -21.78
CA LEU A 645 4.03 29.44 -21.47
C LEU A 645 4.21 28.84 -20.07
N PHE A 646 5.17 27.94 -19.92
CA PHE A 646 5.53 27.41 -18.62
C PHE A 646 7.05 27.37 -18.44
N LYS A 647 7.50 27.56 -17.20
CA LYS A 647 8.89 27.43 -16.78
C LYS A 647 8.93 26.55 -15.54
N THR A 648 9.76 25.51 -15.59
CA THR A 648 9.99 24.63 -14.44
C THR A 648 11.32 25.00 -13.79
N THR A 649 11.30 25.36 -12.51
CA THR A 649 12.48 25.72 -11.72
C THR A 649 12.63 24.74 -10.57
N ARG A 650 13.82 24.14 -10.41
CA ARG A 650 14.19 23.36 -9.23
C ARG A 650 15.67 23.47 -8.93
N GLU A 651 15.98 24.29 -7.94
CA GLU A 651 17.34 24.58 -7.51
C GLU A 651 17.34 25.01 -6.03
N GLU A 652 18.48 25.39 -5.46
CA GLU A 652 18.58 25.73 -4.03
C GLU A 652 17.59 26.83 -3.58
N SER A 653 17.26 27.79 -4.45
CA SER A 653 16.27 28.84 -4.20
C SER A 653 14.86 28.29 -3.94
N THR A 654 14.53 27.12 -4.50
CA THR A 654 13.27 26.40 -4.30
C THR A 654 13.25 25.50 -3.07
N ARG A 655 14.32 25.46 -2.26
CA ARG A 655 14.39 24.58 -1.09
C ARG A 655 13.38 25.01 0.00
N CYS A 656 12.60 24.04 0.47
CA CYS A 656 11.74 24.17 1.64
C CYS A 656 12.59 24.04 2.91
N TYR A 657 12.39 24.90 3.91
CA TYR A 657 13.08 24.82 5.20
C TYR A 657 12.12 24.65 6.39
N PHE A 658 10.87 24.26 6.13
CA PHE A 658 9.83 24.15 7.16
C PHE A 658 10.00 22.95 8.09
N CYS A 659 10.84 21.99 7.72
CA CYS A 659 11.20 20.87 8.58
C CYS A 659 12.66 20.45 8.34
N LYS A 660 13.14 19.51 9.17
CA LYS A 660 14.52 19.01 9.09
C LYS A 660 14.86 18.34 7.76
N ASN A 661 13.87 17.88 6.99
CA ASN A 661 14.09 17.21 5.70
C ASN A 661 14.61 18.16 4.61
N LYS A 662 14.36 19.47 4.76
CA LYS A 662 14.81 20.54 3.86
C LYS A 662 14.66 20.21 2.35
N CYS A 663 13.50 19.68 1.93
CA CYS A 663 13.29 19.13 0.58
C CYS A 663 13.40 20.20 -0.53
N LEU A 664 13.86 19.80 -1.72
CA LEU A 664 13.82 20.66 -2.91
C LEU A 664 12.42 20.55 -3.53
N ARG A 665 11.78 21.69 -3.78
CA ARG A 665 10.45 21.79 -4.41
C ARG A 665 10.61 22.05 -5.90
N THR A 666 9.64 21.67 -6.71
CA THR A 666 9.60 22.06 -8.12
C THR A 666 8.59 23.18 -8.28
N PHE A 667 9.02 24.34 -8.76
CA PHE A 667 8.13 25.44 -9.09
C PHE A 667 7.82 25.38 -10.57
N ILE A 668 6.53 25.38 -10.92
CA ILE A 668 6.04 25.45 -12.29
C ILE A 668 5.32 26.78 -12.42
N ASP A 669 5.98 27.71 -13.09
CA ASP A 669 5.47 29.04 -13.40
C ASP A 669 4.72 28.99 -14.72
N VAL A 670 3.42 29.24 -14.68
CA VAL A 670 2.52 29.11 -15.83
C VAL A 670 1.89 30.46 -16.14
N LYS A 671 1.97 30.85 -17.41
CA LYS A 671 1.33 32.06 -17.94
C LYS A 671 0.29 31.67 -18.97
N THR A 672 -0.98 32.03 -18.69
CA THR A 672 -2.17 31.68 -19.50
C THR A 672 -2.81 32.91 -20.18
N GLU A 673 -2.13 34.05 -20.15
CA GLU A 673 -2.59 35.29 -20.80
C GLU A 673 -2.56 35.18 -22.33
N SER A 674 -3.39 35.99 -23.01
CA SER A 674 -3.47 36.00 -24.47
C SER A 674 -2.24 36.69 -25.09
N ILE A 675 -1.32 35.92 -25.66
CA ILE A 675 -0.13 36.41 -26.36
C ILE A 675 -0.42 36.54 -27.87
N PRO A 676 -0.13 37.68 -28.53
CA PRO A 676 -0.20 37.80 -29.99
C PRO A 676 0.75 36.82 -30.69
N GLU A 677 0.31 36.19 -31.76
CA GLU A 677 1.03 35.10 -32.45
C GLU A 677 2.42 35.53 -32.96
N GLU A 678 2.52 36.76 -33.48
CA GLU A 678 3.76 37.39 -33.94
C GLU A 678 4.83 37.52 -32.84
N ARG A 679 4.41 37.62 -31.58
CA ARG A 679 5.31 37.77 -30.42
C ARG A 679 5.53 36.47 -29.65
N LEU A 680 4.79 35.39 -29.96
CA LEU A 680 4.80 34.16 -29.17
C LEU A 680 6.18 33.50 -29.10
N ALA A 681 6.93 33.45 -30.22
CA ALA A 681 8.26 32.86 -30.24
C ALA A 681 9.28 33.68 -29.42
N GLU A 682 9.19 35.01 -29.49
CA GLU A 682 10.03 35.92 -28.73
C GLU A 682 9.71 35.89 -27.24
N GLU A 683 8.42 35.93 -26.88
CA GLU A 683 7.95 35.82 -25.49
C GLU A 683 8.27 34.45 -24.90
N ARG A 684 8.13 33.36 -25.67
CA ARG A 684 8.54 32.00 -25.24
C ARG A 684 10.04 31.94 -24.94
N LYS A 685 10.86 32.51 -25.83
CA LYS A 685 12.31 32.58 -25.63
C LYS A 685 12.65 33.41 -24.39
N LYS A 686 12.05 34.60 -24.25
CA LYS A 686 12.19 35.46 -23.06
C LYS A 686 11.79 34.72 -21.79
N PHE A 687 10.63 34.06 -21.77
CA PHE A 687 10.06 33.36 -20.61
C PHE A 687 10.93 32.16 -20.16
N ILE A 688 11.56 31.45 -21.10
CA ILE A 688 12.50 30.35 -20.81
C ILE A 688 13.86 30.91 -20.36
N GLU A 689 14.35 31.96 -21.01
CA GLU A 689 15.63 32.63 -20.73
C GLU A 689 15.57 33.62 -19.56
N LEU A 690 14.48 33.64 -18.77
CA LEU A 690 14.24 34.42 -17.54
C LEU A 690 15.23 34.09 -16.39
N ASN A 691 16.53 34.03 -16.65
CA ASN A 691 17.61 34.05 -15.66
C ASN A 691 18.24 35.45 -15.53
N VAL A 692 17.71 36.44 -16.25
CA VAL A 692 18.16 37.83 -16.18
C VAL A 692 16.94 38.74 -16.21
N ILE A 693 16.40 39.12 -15.04
CA ILE A 693 15.52 40.29 -14.95
C ILE A 693 15.87 41.12 -13.72
N GLU A 694 15.86 42.43 -13.96
CA GLU A 694 16.08 43.53 -13.04
C GLU A 694 15.11 43.51 -11.84
N PRO A 695 15.53 43.97 -10.65
CA PRO A 695 14.77 43.88 -9.38
C PRO A 695 13.35 44.49 -9.38
N GLU A 696 13.02 45.28 -10.39
CA GLU A 696 11.83 46.13 -10.49
C GLU A 696 10.60 45.39 -11.03
N LEU A 697 10.76 44.18 -11.58
CA LEU A 697 9.70 43.35 -12.19
C LEU A 697 9.29 42.14 -11.33
N ILE A 698 9.66 42.12 -10.04
CA ILE A 698 9.35 41.02 -9.11
C ILE A 698 7.91 41.17 -8.59
N ALA A 699 6.98 40.36 -9.12
CA ALA A 699 5.55 40.40 -8.74
C ALA A 699 5.27 39.95 -7.29
N ASN A 700 6.19 39.21 -6.66
CA ASN A 700 6.09 38.80 -5.26
C ASN A 700 7.42 39.03 -4.51
N PRO A 701 7.56 40.11 -3.71
CA PRO A 701 8.80 40.43 -3.00
C PRO A 701 9.21 39.41 -1.93
N LYS A 702 8.35 38.41 -1.64
CA LYS A 702 8.62 37.34 -0.67
C LYS A 702 9.17 36.05 -1.30
N SER A 703 9.06 35.87 -2.62
CA SER A 703 9.57 34.66 -3.28
C SER A 703 11.08 34.77 -3.53
N LYS A 704 11.82 33.70 -3.24
CA LYS A 704 13.25 33.58 -3.57
C LYS A 704 13.49 33.30 -5.06
N VAL A 705 12.43 32.95 -5.81
CA VAL A 705 12.48 32.68 -7.24
C VAL A 705 11.64 33.75 -7.94
N PRO A 706 12.25 34.65 -8.73
CA PRO A 706 11.52 35.70 -9.44
C PRO A 706 10.34 35.15 -10.24
N MET A 707 9.22 35.85 -10.22
CA MET A 707 8.02 35.54 -10.99
C MET A 707 7.71 36.70 -11.93
N ALA A 708 7.49 36.41 -13.21
CA ALA A 708 7.01 37.40 -14.16
C ALA A 708 5.56 37.80 -13.83
N GLU A 709 5.20 39.05 -14.12
CA GLU A 709 3.84 39.56 -13.94
C GLU A 709 2.82 38.75 -14.76
N GLY A 710 1.64 38.48 -14.17
CA GLY A 710 0.58 37.65 -14.77
C GLY A 710 0.84 36.13 -14.74
N THR A 711 1.83 35.68 -13.97
CA THR A 711 2.21 34.25 -13.87
C THR A 711 1.63 33.60 -12.63
N GLN A 712 1.02 32.43 -12.78
CA GLN A 712 0.60 31.55 -11.68
C GLN A 712 1.71 30.55 -11.36
N ARG A 713 2.07 30.41 -10.09
CA ARG A 713 3.04 29.39 -9.65
C ARG A 713 2.34 28.19 -9.04
N LEU A 714 2.68 27.01 -9.55
CA LEU A 714 2.32 25.72 -8.99
C LEU A 714 3.54 25.11 -8.32
N ILE A 715 3.41 24.66 -7.08
CA ILE A 715 4.53 24.12 -6.31
C ILE A 715 4.31 22.63 -6.10
N ILE A 716 5.12 21.83 -6.79
CA ILE A 716 5.13 20.37 -6.63
C ILE A 716 6.09 20.04 -5.50
N ALA A 717 5.56 19.43 -4.43
CA ALA A 717 6.33 19.01 -3.28
C ALA A 717 5.84 17.66 -2.74
N THR A 718 6.71 17.00 -1.99
CA THR A 718 6.45 15.68 -1.39
C THR A 718 5.54 15.74 -0.16
N CYS A 719 5.19 16.92 0.33
CA CYS A 719 4.30 17.11 1.47
C CYS A 719 3.52 18.43 1.34
N GLU A 720 2.37 18.53 2.02
CA GLU A 720 1.51 19.72 2.04
C GLU A 720 2.26 20.98 2.49
N LYS A 721 3.15 20.85 3.48
CA LYS A 721 3.99 21.99 3.91
C LYS A 721 4.88 22.48 2.77
N GLY A 722 5.31 21.59 1.88
CA GLY A 722 6.16 21.95 0.76
C GLY A 722 5.43 22.60 -0.40
N THR A 723 4.10 22.58 -0.46
CA THR A 723 3.33 23.11 -1.61
C THR A 723 3.12 24.63 -1.55
N VAL A 724 3.73 25.30 -0.57
CA VAL A 724 3.66 26.76 -0.35
C VAL A 724 5.06 27.36 -0.21
N GLU A 725 5.21 28.65 -0.45
CA GLU A 725 6.47 29.36 -0.26
C GLU A 725 6.66 29.93 1.15
N ASP A 726 5.56 30.30 1.82
CA ASP A 726 5.53 30.93 3.15
C ASP A 726 4.74 30.06 4.16
N ILE A 727 5.24 29.99 5.40
CA ILE A 727 4.51 29.36 6.52
C ILE A 727 3.24 30.16 6.84
N ALA A 728 3.19 31.46 6.58
CA ALA A 728 1.98 32.26 6.76
C ALA A 728 0.84 31.81 5.83
N ASP A 729 1.15 31.48 4.57
CA ASP A 729 0.15 30.95 3.62
C ASP A 729 -0.38 29.58 4.08
N MET A 730 0.49 28.77 4.70
CA MET A 730 0.05 27.55 5.41
C MET A 730 -0.87 27.82 6.58
N ARG A 731 -0.75 28.95 7.28
CA ARG A 731 -1.65 29.27 8.39
C ARG A 731 -3.06 29.47 7.88
N GLY A 732 -3.25 30.18 6.77
CA GLY A 732 -4.58 30.35 6.16
C GLY A 732 -5.21 29.03 5.69
N ILE A 733 -4.44 28.20 4.95
CA ILE A 733 -4.91 26.88 4.52
C ILE A 733 -5.20 25.97 5.73
N LYS A 734 -4.34 26.03 6.74
CA LYS A 734 -4.52 25.25 7.96
C LYS A 734 -5.71 25.74 8.78
N GLU A 735 -5.96 27.04 8.85
CA GLU A 735 -7.14 27.61 9.52
C GLU A 735 -8.42 27.10 8.86
N GLU A 736 -8.51 27.13 7.52
CA GLU A 736 -9.66 26.60 6.78
C GLU A 736 -9.83 25.08 7.01
N LEU A 737 -8.75 24.31 6.98
CA LEU A 737 -8.79 22.87 7.28
C LEU A 737 -9.16 22.60 8.74
N ASP A 738 -8.63 23.36 9.69
CA ASP A 738 -8.92 23.23 11.11
C ASP A 738 -10.41 23.58 11.39
N ASP A 739 -10.98 24.55 10.67
CA ASP A 739 -12.41 24.87 10.71
C ASP A 739 -13.26 23.73 10.16
N ILE A 740 -12.92 23.17 9.00
CA ILE A 740 -13.60 21.97 8.45
C ILE A 740 -13.55 20.81 9.45
N LYS A 741 -12.39 20.56 10.06
CA LYS A 741 -12.21 19.51 11.06
C LYS A 741 -13.02 19.74 12.32
N LYS A 742 -13.15 20.99 12.75
CA LYS A 742 -13.96 21.37 13.91
C LYS A 742 -15.45 21.20 13.64
N GLU A 743 -15.90 21.51 12.42
CA GLU A 743 -17.29 21.30 12.01
C GLU A 743 -17.66 19.82 11.86
N ASN A 744 -16.66 18.98 11.57
CA ASN A 744 -16.78 17.55 11.28
C ASN A 744 -15.84 16.75 12.20
N PRO A 745 -16.21 16.50 13.47
CA PRO A 745 -15.31 15.88 14.44
C PRO A 745 -14.94 14.43 14.10
N ASN A 746 -13.74 14.02 14.54
CA ASN A 746 -13.26 12.64 14.49
C ASN A 746 -13.24 12.06 15.91
N ILE A 747 -14.28 11.30 16.27
CA ILE A 747 -14.44 10.72 17.61
C ILE A 747 -13.34 9.71 17.92
N ILE A 748 -12.72 9.09 16.92
CA ILE A 748 -11.59 8.16 17.11
C ILE A 748 -10.33 8.92 17.53
N GLU A 749 -10.07 10.09 16.94
CA GLU A 749 -8.96 10.94 17.37
C GLU A 749 -9.14 11.44 18.81
N ILE A 750 -10.38 11.76 19.19
CA ILE A 750 -10.74 12.14 20.57
C ILE A 750 -10.50 10.96 21.51
N ALA A 751 -11.04 9.78 21.20
CA ALA A 751 -10.81 8.55 21.96
C ALA A 751 -9.31 8.22 22.08
N ALA A 752 -8.54 8.42 21.01
CA ALA A 752 -7.09 8.20 20.97
C ALA A 752 -6.31 9.13 21.91
N LYS A 753 -6.82 10.32 22.20
CA LYS A 753 -6.22 11.28 23.14
C LYS A 753 -6.71 11.04 24.56
N ASP A 754 -8.03 10.90 24.73
CA ASP A 754 -8.70 10.82 26.03
C ASP A 754 -8.49 9.48 26.73
N ALA A 755 -8.07 8.42 26.01
CA ALA A 755 -7.64 7.18 26.64
C ALA A 755 -6.41 7.34 27.56
N TRP A 756 -5.60 8.40 27.38
CA TRP A 756 -4.30 8.58 28.05
C TRP A 756 -4.26 9.79 29.00
N ILE A 757 -5.41 10.28 29.46
CA ILE A 757 -5.52 11.36 30.43
C ILE A 757 -5.90 10.85 31.83
N THR A 758 -5.80 11.72 32.83
CA THR A 758 -6.26 11.45 34.21
C THR A 758 -7.77 11.66 34.33
N TYR A 759 -8.44 10.74 35.03
CA TYR A 759 -9.87 10.81 35.33
C TYR A 759 -10.14 11.23 36.79
N LYS A 760 -9.10 11.62 37.54
CA LYS A 760 -9.18 12.12 38.93
C LYS A 760 -10.06 11.25 39.84
N PRO A 761 -9.72 9.95 40.00
CA PRO A 761 -10.48 9.06 40.87
C PRO A 761 -10.39 9.48 42.33
N ASP A 762 -11.32 8.98 43.15
CA ASP A 762 -11.24 9.15 44.58
C ASP A 762 -10.03 8.37 45.13
N LEU A 763 -9.29 8.97 46.06
CA LEU A 763 -8.16 8.31 46.71
C LEU A 763 -8.69 7.28 47.71
N VAL A 764 -8.27 6.02 47.56
CA VAL A 764 -8.88 4.88 48.28
C VAL A 764 -7.97 4.28 49.37
N PHE A 765 -6.79 4.85 49.57
CA PHE A 765 -5.90 4.39 50.63
C PHE A 765 -6.59 4.49 51.99
N ASP A 766 -6.36 3.48 52.84
CA ASP A 766 -6.93 3.44 54.19
C ASP A 766 -6.61 4.76 54.91
N LYS A 767 -7.60 5.42 55.51
CA LYS A 767 -7.36 6.67 56.27
C LYS A 767 -6.27 6.41 57.32
N ILE A 768 -5.18 7.15 57.21
CA ILE A 768 -4.07 7.15 58.16
C ILE A 768 -4.24 8.40 59.02
N ASP A 769 -5.04 8.32 60.08
CA ASP A 769 -5.10 9.41 61.04
C ASP A 769 -3.77 9.47 61.80
N GLU A 770 -3.14 10.65 61.81
CA GLU A 770 -1.98 10.89 62.66
C GLU A 770 -2.39 10.61 64.11
N PRO A 771 -1.74 9.67 64.81
CA PRO A 771 -2.13 9.35 66.17
C PRO A 771 -1.78 10.53 67.09
N LYS A 772 -2.79 11.30 67.48
CA LYS A 772 -2.67 12.48 68.37
C LYS A 772 -3.16 12.13 69.78
N GLY A 773 -2.38 12.50 70.80
CA GLY A 773 -2.76 12.35 72.22
C GLY A 773 -1.64 11.84 73.14
N MET A 774 -1.89 11.88 74.45
CA MET A 774 -0.93 11.50 75.51
C MET A 774 -0.75 9.97 75.66
N PHE A 775 -1.67 9.17 75.12
CA PHE A 775 -1.72 7.69 75.23
C PHE A 775 -1.53 6.96 73.89
N VAL A 776 -0.71 7.50 72.99
CA VAL A 776 -0.40 6.85 71.70
C VAL A 776 0.63 5.73 71.91
N SER A 777 0.28 4.50 71.52
CA SER A 777 1.20 3.34 71.62
C SER A 777 2.34 3.42 70.60
N LYS A 778 3.50 2.83 70.95
CA LYS A 778 4.66 2.72 70.04
C LYS A 778 4.28 2.03 68.71
N LYS A 779 3.45 0.99 68.78
CA LYS A 779 2.92 0.25 67.64
C LYS A 779 2.11 1.12 66.68
N GLN A 780 1.26 2.02 67.20
CA GLN A 780 0.47 2.96 66.38
C GLN A 780 1.36 3.97 65.64
N LYS A 781 2.44 4.47 66.26
CA LYS A 781 3.40 5.36 65.60
C LYS A 781 4.19 4.64 64.51
N GLU A 782 4.60 3.39 64.75
CA GLU A 782 5.32 2.56 63.77
C GLU A 782 4.43 2.20 62.57
N GLU A 783 3.16 1.83 62.80
CA GLU A 783 2.19 1.58 61.73
C GLU A 783 1.89 2.83 60.90
N TYR A 784 1.73 3.99 61.55
CA TYR A 784 1.59 5.29 60.87
C TYR A 784 2.79 5.61 59.98
N ALA A 785 4.02 5.51 60.53
CA ALA A 785 5.25 5.81 59.79
C ALA A 785 5.41 4.88 58.58
N LYS A 786 5.15 3.59 58.74
CA LYS A 786 5.24 2.59 57.65
C LYS A 786 4.24 2.87 56.53
N LYS A 787 2.98 3.19 56.87
CA LYS A 787 1.95 3.52 55.86
C LYS A 787 2.23 4.87 55.17
N SER A 788 2.71 5.87 55.91
CA SER A 788 3.10 7.16 55.35
C SER A 788 4.29 7.03 54.39
N GLU A 789 5.29 6.21 54.72
CA GLU A 789 6.44 5.94 53.84
C GLU A 789 6.00 5.23 52.55
N LEU A 790 5.08 4.25 52.65
CA LEU A 790 4.50 3.57 51.49
C LEU A 790 3.78 4.56 50.56
N LEU A 791 2.96 5.46 51.10
CA LEU A 791 2.27 6.47 50.30
C LEU A 791 3.26 7.42 49.61
N GLU A 792 4.31 7.86 50.30
CA GLU A 792 5.37 8.67 49.69
C GLU A 792 6.15 7.92 48.61
N LYS A 793 6.34 6.61 48.74
CA LYS A 793 6.90 5.76 47.67
C LYS A 793 5.98 5.72 46.46
N ARG A 794 4.68 5.49 46.66
CA ARG A 794 3.68 5.46 45.56
C ARG A 794 3.61 6.80 44.81
N LYS A 795 3.70 7.93 45.53
CA LYS A 795 3.74 9.27 44.91
C LYS A 795 4.97 9.52 44.02
N LYS A 796 6.07 8.83 44.28
CA LYS A 796 7.32 8.93 43.50
C LYS A 796 7.41 7.92 42.36
N LEU A 797 6.62 6.85 42.43
CA LEU A 797 6.59 5.77 41.45
C LEU A 797 6.23 6.32 40.06
N VAL A 798 7.07 6.01 39.07
CA VAL A 798 6.86 6.34 37.65
C VAL A 798 6.51 5.09 36.86
N ILE A 799 5.37 5.13 36.16
CA ILE A 799 4.83 3.99 35.41
C ILE A 799 4.85 4.32 33.92
N GLY A 800 5.63 3.54 33.17
CA GLY A 800 5.65 3.55 31.71
C GLY A 800 4.57 2.65 31.13
N ILE A 801 3.70 3.15 30.25
CA ILE A 801 2.62 2.38 29.62
C ILE A 801 2.72 2.48 28.09
N PRO A 802 2.82 1.36 27.35
CA PRO A 802 2.88 1.39 25.89
C PRO A 802 1.50 1.66 25.27
N ARG A 803 1.42 2.61 24.34
CA ARG A 803 0.24 2.93 23.52
C ARG A 803 -0.01 1.88 22.43
N VAL A 804 -0.48 0.70 22.82
CA VAL A 804 -0.63 -0.44 21.91
C VAL A 804 -1.89 -1.25 22.15
N LEU A 805 -2.36 -1.94 21.11
CA LEU A 805 -3.39 -2.98 21.22
C LEU A 805 -4.67 -2.45 21.90
N ASN A 806 -5.27 -3.22 22.81
CA ASN A 806 -6.50 -2.84 23.51
C ASN A 806 -6.28 -1.79 24.62
N MET A 807 -5.04 -1.32 24.84
CA MET A 807 -4.78 -0.26 25.83
C MET A 807 -5.44 1.07 25.44
N TYR A 808 -5.72 1.29 24.15
CA TYR A 808 -6.52 2.43 23.68
C TYR A 808 -7.95 2.46 24.23
N GLN A 809 -8.46 1.35 24.77
CA GLN A 809 -9.77 1.26 25.41
C GLN A 809 -9.68 1.14 26.93
N HIS A 810 -8.64 0.46 27.45
CA HIS A 810 -8.57 0.09 28.88
C HIS A 810 -7.62 0.95 29.72
N THR A 811 -6.84 1.85 29.12
CA THR A 811 -5.94 2.72 29.90
C THR A 811 -6.65 3.61 30.92
N PRO A 812 -7.88 4.14 30.67
CA PRO A 812 -8.63 4.87 31.70
C PRO A 812 -8.82 4.05 32.98
N PHE A 813 -9.11 2.75 32.86
CA PHE A 813 -9.22 1.83 34.01
C PHE A 813 -7.90 1.74 34.78
N PHE A 814 -6.79 1.43 34.09
CA PHE A 814 -5.51 1.19 34.75
C PHE A 814 -4.91 2.46 35.36
N THR A 815 -5.00 3.59 34.66
CA THR A 815 -4.50 4.88 35.14
C THR A 815 -5.26 5.29 36.40
N ALA A 816 -6.60 5.21 36.37
CA ALA A 816 -7.42 5.51 37.55
C ALA A 816 -7.18 4.54 38.71
N TYR A 817 -6.96 3.24 38.44
CA TYR A 817 -6.57 2.28 39.47
C TYR A 817 -5.28 2.70 40.21
N PHE A 818 -4.23 3.07 39.47
CA PHE A 818 -2.96 3.50 40.08
C PHE A 818 -3.08 4.88 40.76
N GLU A 819 -3.83 5.82 40.18
CA GLU A 819 -4.09 7.13 40.79
C GLU A 819 -4.85 6.99 42.11
N ALA A 820 -5.88 6.16 42.17
CA ALA A 820 -6.64 5.88 43.38
C ALA A 820 -5.76 5.31 44.51
N LEU A 821 -4.69 4.58 44.15
CA LEU A 821 -3.69 4.05 45.08
C LEU A 821 -2.63 5.08 45.53
N GLY A 822 -2.64 6.29 44.96
CA GLY A 822 -1.75 7.40 45.33
C GLY A 822 -0.58 7.65 44.37
N VAL A 823 -0.57 7.06 43.16
CA VAL A 823 0.37 7.43 42.10
C VAL A 823 -0.01 8.79 41.54
N MET A 824 0.95 9.70 41.40
CA MET A 824 0.68 11.07 40.93
C MET A 824 0.36 11.07 39.42
N PRO A 825 -0.65 11.84 38.94
CA PRO A 825 -0.99 11.91 37.52
C PRO A 825 0.18 12.25 36.59
N GLY A 826 1.12 13.10 37.05
CA GLY A 826 2.32 13.44 36.29
C GLY A 826 3.35 12.31 36.15
N ASN A 827 3.14 11.16 36.80
CA ASN A 827 4.06 10.01 36.81
C ASN A 827 3.70 8.91 35.82
N PHE A 828 2.63 9.06 35.04
CA PHE A 828 2.37 8.18 33.91
C PHE A 828 3.17 8.66 32.69
N VAL A 829 3.96 7.76 32.11
CA VAL A 829 4.79 8.01 30.94
C VAL A 829 4.31 7.10 29.82
N TYR A 830 3.72 7.69 28.78
CA TYR A 830 3.21 6.92 27.64
C TYR A 830 4.24 6.90 26.50
N SER A 831 4.29 5.82 25.72
CA SER A 831 5.01 5.86 24.44
C SER A 831 4.37 6.89 23.51
N GLU A 832 5.14 7.43 22.57
CA GLU A 832 4.60 8.27 21.50
C GLU A 832 3.62 7.46 20.62
N PHE A 833 2.79 8.15 19.82
CA PHE A 833 1.99 7.50 18.78
C PHE A 833 2.89 6.82 17.75
N THR A 834 2.38 5.78 17.08
CA THR A 834 3.17 5.04 16.09
C THR A 834 3.66 5.97 14.98
N SER A 835 4.95 5.92 14.67
CA SER A 835 5.55 6.62 13.53
C SER A 835 6.53 5.71 12.79
N GLU A 836 6.82 6.02 11.52
CA GLU A 836 7.81 5.26 10.76
C GLU A 836 9.19 5.28 11.42
N GLU A 837 9.61 6.40 12.00
CA GLU A 837 10.88 6.53 12.70
C GLU A 837 10.91 5.63 13.95
N MET A 838 9.82 5.62 14.72
CA MET A 838 9.69 4.74 15.87
C MET A 838 9.77 3.27 15.45
N TYR A 839 9.01 2.89 14.41
CA TYR A 839 9.00 1.52 13.89
C TYR A 839 10.40 1.09 13.45
N LYS A 840 11.09 1.90 12.62
CA LYS A 840 12.46 1.63 12.15
C LYS A 840 13.47 1.52 13.30
N ALA A 841 13.33 2.34 14.34
CA ALA A 841 14.20 2.28 15.52
C ALA A 841 14.00 0.98 16.32
N GLY A 842 12.75 0.55 16.53
CA GLY A 842 12.44 -0.63 17.33
C GLY A 842 12.59 -1.97 16.59
N ALA A 843 12.29 -2.01 15.29
CA ALA A 843 12.25 -3.24 14.49
C ALA A 843 13.60 -3.97 14.40
N LYS A 844 14.72 -3.30 14.70
CA LYS A 844 16.07 -3.91 14.70
C LYS A 844 16.26 -4.97 15.78
N ARG A 845 15.37 -5.09 16.76
CA ARG A 845 15.52 -6.00 17.93
C ARG A 845 14.89 -7.38 17.78
N GLY A 846 13.97 -7.53 16.84
CA GLY A 846 13.24 -8.78 16.66
C GLY A 846 12.02 -8.58 15.77
N SER A 847 11.44 -9.69 15.35
CA SER A 847 10.19 -9.73 14.57
C SER A 847 9.10 -10.45 15.35
N ILE A 848 7.89 -9.90 15.35
CA ILE A 848 6.65 -10.55 15.81
C ILE A 848 5.74 -10.67 14.58
N ASP A 849 5.68 -11.84 13.93
CA ASP A 849 5.00 -12.01 12.63
C ASP A 849 3.49 -12.36 12.57
N PRO A 850 2.66 -12.30 13.64
CA PRO A 850 1.22 -12.57 13.52
C PRO A 850 0.40 -11.48 12.80
N CYS A 851 0.51 -10.20 13.19
CA CYS A 851 -0.23 -9.09 12.60
C CYS A 851 0.48 -7.74 12.81
N PHE A 852 0.18 -6.73 12.01
CA PHE A 852 0.85 -5.41 12.08
C PHE A 852 0.74 -4.72 13.47
N PRO A 853 -0.43 -4.64 14.12
CA PRO A 853 -0.55 -4.10 15.47
C PRO A 853 0.30 -4.83 16.52
N SER A 854 0.52 -6.14 16.35
CA SER A 854 1.42 -6.90 17.24
C SER A 854 2.89 -6.55 17.02
N LYS A 855 3.29 -6.28 15.76
CA LYS A 855 4.67 -5.87 15.43
C LYS A 855 5.06 -4.57 16.12
N VAL A 856 4.14 -3.61 16.26
CA VAL A 856 4.45 -2.29 16.83
C VAL A 856 4.74 -2.34 18.33
N ALA A 857 4.37 -3.41 19.05
CA ALA A 857 4.63 -3.55 20.47
C ALA A 857 6.12 -3.41 20.85
N ILE A 858 7.03 -4.01 20.07
CA ILE A 858 8.48 -3.89 20.28
C ILE A 858 8.94 -2.42 20.12
N PRO A 859 8.61 -1.71 19.01
CA PRO A 859 8.84 -0.27 18.88
C PRO A 859 8.35 0.60 20.03
N HIS A 860 7.15 0.37 20.59
CA HIS A 860 6.69 1.18 21.72
C HIS A 860 7.45 0.90 23.01
N ILE A 861 7.79 -0.36 23.32
CA ILE A 861 8.67 -0.68 24.45
C ILE A 861 10.06 -0.07 24.25
N HIS A 862 10.58 -0.12 23.03
CA HIS A 862 11.84 0.54 22.66
C HIS A 862 11.76 2.06 22.89
N ASN A 863 10.67 2.72 22.47
CA ASN A 863 10.44 4.14 22.70
C ASN A 863 10.42 4.47 24.20
N LEU A 864 9.71 3.68 25.01
CA LEU A 864 9.70 3.87 26.47
C LEU A 864 11.11 3.78 27.06
N LEU A 865 11.88 2.73 26.75
CA LEU A 865 13.20 2.51 27.35
C LEU A 865 14.28 3.48 26.87
N TYR A 866 14.30 3.84 25.57
CA TYR A 866 15.41 4.59 24.98
C TYR A 866 15.11 6.08 24.77
N VAL A 867 13.84 6.45 24.71
CA VAL A 867 13.41 7.84 24.47
C VAL A 867 12.76 8.41 25.73
N GLN A 868 11.69 7.81 26.24
CA GLN A 868 10.94 8.39 27.36
C GLN A 868 11.69 8.25 28.70
N ASN A 869 12.36 7.12 28.94
CA ASN A 869 13.12 6.88 30.17
C ASN A 869 14.26 7.88 30.39
N LYS A 870 14.76 8.51 29.31
CA LYS A 870 15.75 9.59 29.38
C LYS A 870 15.14 10.91 29.86
N LYS A 871 13.86 11.15 29.53
CA LYS A 871 13.12 12.35 29.94
C LYS A 871 12.66 12.23 31.40
N LYS A 872 12.12 11.06 31.76
CA LYS A 872 11.68 10.76 33.12
C LYS A 872 11.97 9.28 33.40
N LYS A 873 12.75 9.03 34.44
CA LYS A 873 13.15 7.68 34.85
C LYS A 873 11.90 6.85 35.18
N ILE A 874 11.70 5.76 34.45
CA ILE A 874 10.60 4.81 34.64
C ILE A 874 11.05 3.79 35.68
N ASP A 875 10.17 3.47 36.63
CA ASP A 875 10.37 2.41 37.61
C ASP A 875 9.70 1.12 37.13
N PHE A 876 8.41 1.21 36.75
CA PHE A 876 7.62 0.09 36.24
C PHE A 876 7.25 0.31 34.79
N LEU A 877 7.50 -0.68 33.92
CA LEU A 877 6.91 -0.73 32.59
C LEU A 877 5.69 -1.66 32.65
N PHE A 878 4.50 -1.06 32.65
CA PHE A 878 3.23 -1.76 32.82
C PHE A 878 2.57 -2.06 31.47
N SER A 879 2.42 -3.36 31.17
CA SER A 879 1.88 -3.89 29.93
C SER A 879 1.04 -5.14 30.23
N PRO A 880 -0.25 -5.01 30.59
CA PRO A 880 -1.07 -6.12 31.08
C PRO A 880 -1.53 -7.06 29.96
N ILE A 881 -1.73 -8.33 30.30
CA ILE A 881 -2.34 -9.34 29.43
C ILE A 881 -3.85 -9.36 29.70
N VAL A 882 -4.62 -8.64 28.90
CA VAL A 882 -6.09 -8.56 29.03
C VAL A 882 -6.76 -9.69 28.28
N ASP A 883 -7.37 -10.63 29.00
CA ASP A 883 -7.98 -11.85 28.45
C ASP A 883 -9.46 -11.69 28.11
N THR A 884 -10.21 -11.01 28.97
CA THR A 884 -11.62 -10.67 28.73
C THR A 884 -11.85 -9.17 28.91
N MET A 885 -12.84 -8.64 28.21
CA MET A 885 -13.09 -7.20 28.13
C MET A 885 -14.53 -6.86 28.53
N PRO A 886 -14.80 -5.68 29.11
CA PRO A 886 -16.16 -5.24 29.41
C PRO A 886 -17.02 -5.16 28.13
N SER A 887 -18.28 -5.54 28.22
CA SER A 887 -19.22 -5.54 27.09
C SER A 887 -20.64 -5.17 27.50
N ASP A 888 -21.36 -4.54 26.58
CA ASP A 888 -22.81 -4.30 26.64
C ASP A 888 -23.57 -5.34 25.80
N LEU A 889 -22.86 -6.23 25.08
CA LEU A 889 -23.49 -7.19 24.18
C LEU A 889 -24.19 -8.30 24.97
N GLU A 890 -25.44 -8.56 24.60
CA GLU A 890 -26.26 -9.59 25.24
C GLU A 890 -26.23 -10.88 24.41
N PHE A 891 -26.39 -12.02 25.09
CA PHE A 891 -26.44 -13.35 24.47
C PHE A 891 -25.19 -13.75 23.66
N ALA A 892 -24.06 -13.05 23.84
CA ALA A 892 -22.78 -13.45 23.29
C ALA A 892 -22.25 -14.72 23.99
N GLN A 893 -21.50 -15.55 23.26
CA GLN A 893 -20.94 -16.78 23.84
C GLN A 893 -19.77 -16.50 24.79
N ALA A 894 -18.97 -15.47 24.52
CA ALA A 894 -17.92 -14.97 25.40
C ALA A 894 -17.49 -13.54 25.02
N HIS A 895 -16.68 -12.91 25.89
CA HIS A 895 -16.15 -11.56 25.71
C HIS A 895 -14.61 -11.54 25.72
N THR A 896 -13.99 -12.49 25.01
CA THR A 896 -12.53 -12.65 25.02
C THR A 896 -11.82 -11.68 24.08
N ALA A 897 -10.62 -11.27 24.48
CA ALA A 897 -9.69 -10.55 23.64
C ALA A 897 -9.07 -11.49 22.58
N CYS A 898 -8.42 -10.90 21.58
CA CYS A 898 -7.71 -11.68 20.58
C CYS A 898 -6.50 -12.41 21.24
N PRO A 899 -6.35 -13.74 21.08
CA PRO A 899 -5.25 -14.49 21.68
C PRO A 899 -3.87 -14.06 21.14
N THR A 900 -3.81 -13.53 19.91
CA THR A 900 -2.59 -12.93 19.38
C THR A 900 -2.19 -11.69 20.17
N ILE A 901 -3.15 -10.84 20.53
CA ILE A 901 -2.92 -9.62 21.31
C ILE A 901 -2.44 -9.98 22.71
N THR A 902 -3.07 -10.97 23.36
CA THR A 902 -2.69 -11.40 24.71
C THR A 902 -1.27 -11.98 24.73
N ALA A 903 -0.92 -12.83 23.76
CA ALA A 903 0.43 -13.40 23.65
C ALA A 903 1.52 -12.38 23.24
N THR A 904 1.14 -11.30 22.55
CA THR A 904 2.10 -10.28 22.05
C THR A 904 2.89 -9.65 23.19
N ILE A 905 2.29 -9.49 24.38
CA ILE A 905 2.93 -8.85 25.52
C ILE A 905 4.17 -9.62 26.00
N GLU A 906 4.08 -10.95 26.11
CA GLU A 906 5.21 -11.81 26.48
C GLU A 906 6.20 -11.97 25.32
N ALA A 907 5.71 -12.07 24.08
CA ALA A 907 6.58 -12.12 22.91
C ALA A 907 7.44 -10.85 22.77
N ALA A 908 6.86 -9.68 23.02
CA ALA A 908 7.56 -8.41 23.00
C ALA A 908 8.59 -8.32 24.14
N LYS A 909 8.25 -8.76 25.35
CA LYS A 909 9.18 -8.86 26.48
C LYS A 909 10.41 -9.71 26.14
N ALA A 910 10.21 -10.86 25.50
CA ALA A 910 11.30 -11.76 25.11
C ALA A 910 12.33 -11.11 24.17
N ALA A 911 11.90 -10.17 23.32
CA ALA A 911 12.79 -9.42 22.42
C ALA A 911 13.81 -8.53 23.17
N PHE A 912 13.54 -8.19 24.43
CA PHE A 912 14.43 -7.36 25.28
C PHE A 912 15.20 -8.18 26.32
N THR A 913 15.03 -9.50 26.36
CA THR A 913 15.70 -10.39 27.31
C THR A 913 16.57 -11.48 26.65
N LYS A 914 16.57 -11.58 25.30
CA LYS A 914 17.23 -12.67 24.55
C LYS A 914 18.76 -12.62 24.55
N GLU A 915 19.36 -11.44 24.37
CA GLU A 915 20.83 -11.25 24.30
C GLU A 915 21.40 -10.57 25.57
N GLY A 916 20.56 -10.42 26.59
CA GLY A 916 20.80 -9.66 27.82
C GLY A 916 19.47 -9.12 28.36
N ASP A 917 19.37 -8.90 29.69
CA ASP A 917 18.17 -8.38 30.32
C ASP A 917 18.21 -6.84 30.34
N LEU A 918 17.72 -6.24 29.25
CA LEU A 918 17.75 -4.79 29.08
C LEU A 918 16.88 -4.07 30.12
N PHE A 919 15.80 -4.69 30.60
CA PHE A 919 14.97 -4.06 31.63
C PHE A 919 15.81 -3.84 32.91
N LYS A 920 16.61 -4.83 33.33
CA LYS A 920 17.55 -4.67 34.44
C LYS A 920 18.64 -3.64 34.16
N GLU A 921 19.21 -3.62 32.96
CA GLU A 921 20.22 -2.61 32.59
C GLU A 921 19.69 -1.18 32.67
N PHE A 922 18.43 -0.99 32.26
CA PHE A 922 17.73 0.29 32.41
C PHE A 922 17.15 0.50 33.81
N GLY A 923 17.31 -0.43 34.75
CA GLY A 923 16.74 -0.36 36.10
C GLY A 923 15.21 -0.19 36.09
N VAL A 924 14.53 -0.88 35.18
CA VAL A 924 13.07 -0.88 35.00
C VAL A 924 12.54 -2.28 35.30
N GLU A 925 11.45 -2.39 36.05
CA GLU A 925 10.76 -3.66 36.28
C GLU A 925 9.58 -3.81 35.28
N TYR A 926 9.58 -4.88 34.48
CA TYR A 926 8.52 -5.13 33.50
C TYR A 926 7.35 -5.87 34.14
N MET A 927 6.18 -5.24 34.15
CA MET A 927 4.94 -5.72 34.79
C MET A 927 3.92 -6.14 33.74
N CYS A 928 3.55 -7.41 33.71
CA CYS A 928 2.58 -7.98 32.76
C CYS A 928 1.52 -8.86 33.44
N PRO A 929 0.68 -8.31 34.36
CA PRO A 929 -0.37 -9.11 35.00
C PRO A 929 -1.38 -9.65 33.99
N PHE A 930 -1.88 -10.85 34.24
CA PHE A 930 -3.01 -11.42 33.52
C PHE A 930 -4.33 -10.95 34.14
N VAL A 931 -5.19 -10.30 33.35
CA VAL A 931 -6.38 -9.58 33.84
C VAL A 931 -7.63 -9.96 33.04
N GLN A 932 -8.74 -10.26 33.74
CA GLN A 932 -10.06 -10.52 33.17
C GLN A 932 -11.05 -9.38 33.47
N LEU A 933 -11.01 -8.33 32.65
CA LEU A 933 -11.77 -7.08 32.86
C LEU A 933 -13.30 -7.24 32.70
N TYR A 934 -13.79 -8.36 32.19
CA TYR A 934 -15.23 -8.64 32.21
C TYR A 934 -15.73 -9.00 33.62
N ASN A 935 -14.86 -9.58 34.46
CA ASN A 935 -15.22 -10.03 35.81
C ASN A 935 -14.49 -9.18 36.86
N GLU A 936 -15.21 -8.24 37.48
CA GLU A 936 -14.67 -7.32 38.49
C GLU A 936 -14.01 -8.05 39.67
N GLN A 937 -14.57 -9.17 40.13
CA GLN A 937 -14.03 -9.92 41.26
C GLN A 937 -12.71 -10.59 40.92
N LEU A 938 -12.61 -11.20 39.74
CA LEU A 938 -11.36 -11.79 39.25
C LEU A 938 -10.31 -10.72 38.95
N THR A 939 -10.72 -9.60 38.36
CA THR A 939 -9.85 -8.42 38.18
C THR A 939 -9.24 -7.99 39.51
N ALA A 940 -10.07 -7.82 40.56
CA ALA A 940 -9.59 -7.44 41.88
C ALA A 940 -8.59 -8.46 42.45
N LYS A 941 -8.87 -9.75 42.33
CA LYS A 941 -7.95 -10.81 42.77
C LYS A 941 -6.60 -10.75 42.02
N GLN A 942 -6.62 -10.69 40.70
CA GLN A 942 -5.42 -10.70 39.85
C GLN A 942 -4.55 -9.45 40.07
N MET A 943 -5.18 -8.27 40.18
CA MET A 943 -4.47 -7.04 40.49
C MET A 943 -3.85 -7.07 41.90
N PHE A 944 -4.55 -7.65 42.88
CA PHE A 944 -4.03 -7.82 44.23
C PHE A 944 -2.83 -8.77 44.26
N GLU A 945 -2.90 -9.92 43.58
CA GLU A 945 -1.80 -10.88 43.49
C GLU A 945 -0.54 -10.27 42.87
N CYS A 946 -0.70 -9.41 41.86
CA CYS A 946 0.44 -8.75 41.21
C CYS A 946 1.06 -7.62 42.05
N PHE A 947 0.22 -6.79 42.69
CA PHE A 947 0.66 -5.51 43.28
C PHE A 947 0.67 -5.45 44.80
N SER A 948 0.08 -6.41 45.52
CA SER A 948 -0.03 -6.37 46.99
C SER A 948 1.31 -6.19 47.68
N GLU A 949 2.32 -6.99 47.34
CA GLU A 949 3.67 -6.88 47.91
C GLU A 949 4.42 -5.63 47.43
N LYS A 950 4.27 -5.28 46.14
CA LYS A 950 5.02 -4.20 45.50
C LYS A 950 4.57 -2.81 45.93
N LEU A 951 3.26 -2.64 46.13
CA LEU A 951 2.65 -1.38 46.52
C LEU A 951 2.20 -1.38 47.99
N GLY A 952 2.28 -2.51 48.70
CA GLY A 952 1.85 -2.65 50.08
C GLY A 952 0.33 -2.48 50.25
N LEU A 953 -0.46 -3.16 49.41
CA LEU A 953 -1.92 -3.00 49.35
C LEU A 953 -2.64 -3.89 50.37
N SER A 954 -3.74 -3.38 50.94
CA SER A 954 -4.76 -4.23 51.57
C SER A 954 -5.76 -4.74 50.53
N ALA A 955 -6.41 -5.89 50.79
CA ALA A 955 -7.42 -6.42 49.88
C ALA A 955 -8.62 -5.48 49.71
N GLU A 956 -8.92 -4.67 50.72
CA GLU A 956 -9.99 -3.67 50.67
C GLU A 956 -9.58 -2.46 49.84
N GLU A 957 -8.38 -1.93 50.06
CA GLU A 957 -7.80 -0.82 49.29
C GLU A 957 -7.76 -1.17 47.79
N ASN A 958 -7.28 -2.37 47.45
CA ASN A 958 -7.26 -2.84 46.07
C ASN A 958 -8.66 -2.96 45.45
N ARG A 959 -9.65 -3.51 46.19
CA ARG A 959 -11.03 -3.61 45.69
C ARG A 959 -11.64 -2.24 45.40
N LYS A 960 -11.40 -1.25 46.27
CA LYS A 960 -11.85 0.13 46.03
C LYS A 960 -11.14 0.76 44.84
N ALA A 961 -9.84 0.52 44.67
CA ALA A 961 -9.08 1.05 43.53
C ALA A 961 -9.59 0.47 42.20
N VAL A 962 -9.94 -0.82 42.17
CA VAL A 962 -10.54 -1.47 40.99
C VAL A 962 -11.89 -0.85 40.65
N LYS A 963 -12.73 -0.52 41.65
CA LYS A 963 -14.01 0.18 41.44
C LYS A 963 -13.82 1.56 40.82
N GLU A 964 -12.86 2.35 41.33
CA GLU A 964 -12.52 3.64 40.74
C GLU A 964 -11.99 3.48 39.29
N GLY A 965 -11.27 2.40 39.01
CA GLY A 965 -10.89 2.01 37.65
C GLY A 965 -12.10 1.82 36.73
N TYR A 966 -13.11 1.06 37.14
CA TYR A 966 -14.33 0.85 36.33
C TYR A 966 -15.13 2.15 36.16
N LYS A 967 -15.23 2.98 37.21
CA LYS A 967 -15.87 4.29 37.14
C LYS A 967 -15.24 5.18 36.07
N ALA A 968 -13.90 5.22 36.01
CA ALA A 968 -13.17 5.95 34.97
C ALA A 968 -13.39 5.36 33.57
N TYR A 969 -13.38 4.03 33.44
CA TYR A 969 -13.68 3.35 32.17
C TYR A 969 -15.07 3.70 31.64
N TYR A 970 -16.12 3.56 32.46
CA TYR A 970 -17.48 3.88 32.01
C TYR A 970 -17.68 5.37 31.77
N LYS A 971 -17.00 6.24 32.54
CA LYS A 971 -17.01 7.67 32.26
C LYS A 971 -16.43 7.98 30.88
N PHE A 972 -15.25 7.45 30.56
CA PHE A 972 -14.63 7.60 29.25
C PHE A 972 -15.56 7.15 28.12
N MET A 973 -16.14 5.95 28.23
CA MET A 973 -17.06 5.42 27.22
C MET A 973 -18.33 6.27 27.07
N ASN A 974 -18.92 6.73 28.17
CA ASN A 974 -20.15 7.53 28.14
C ASN A 974 -19.92 8.95 27.61
N ASP A 975 -18.79 9.57 27.93
CA ASP A 975 -18.42 10.89 27.40
C ASP A 975 -18.31 10.82 25.85
N LEU A 976 -17.65 9.79 25.32
CA LEU A 976 -17.58 9.53 23.86
C LEU A 976 -18.96 9.27 23.23
N LYS A 977 -19.81 8.47 23.88
CA LYS A 977 -21.19 8.20 23.41
C LYS A 977 -22.03 9.47 23.34
N SER A 978 -21.90 10.34 24.34
CA SER A 978 -22.61 11.62 24.38
C SER A 978 -22.16 12.55 23.26
N GLU A 979 -20.86 12.59 22.95
CA GLU A 979 -20.34 13.39 21.85
C GLU A 979 -20.82 12.88 20.50
N SER A 980 -20.77 11.55 20.27
CA SER A 980 -21.34 10.93 19.06
C SER A 980 -22.82 11.24 18.88
N LYS A 981 -23.63 11.22 19.94
CA LYS A 981 -25.06 11.58 19.87
C LYS A 981 -25.26 13.00 19.35
N SER A 982 -24.50 13.96 19.89
CA SER A 982 -24.56 15.36 19.41
C SER A 982 -24.18 15.50 17.93
N VAL A 983 -23.27 14.67 17.43
CA VAL A 983 -22.88 14.66 16.01
C VAL A 983 -23.99 14.07 15.14
N LEU A 984 -24.60 12.96 15.58
CA LEU A 984 -25.72 12.32 14.88
C LEU A 984 -26.92 13.27 14.73
N ASP A 985 -27.34 13.93 15.82
CA ASP A 985 -28.46 14.87 15.80
C ASP A 985 -28.23 16.01 14.79
N LYS A 986 -26.98 16.48 14.67
CA LYS A 986 -26.59 17.50 13.68
C LYS A 986 -26.67 16.97 12.24
N LEU A 987 -26.22 15.73 12.01
CA LEU A 987 -26.24 15.10 10.69
C LEU A 987 -27.66 14.94 10.14
N GLU A 988 -28.58 14.49 11.00
CA GLU A 988 -30.00 14.35 10.65
C GLU A 988 -30.64 15.69 10.31
N LYS A 989 -30.35 16.72 11.11
CA LYS A 989 -30.89 18.07 10.91
C LYS A 989 -30.39 18.72 9.61
N GLU A 990 -29.15 18.46 9.21
CA GLU A 990 -28.49 19.10 8.07
C GLU A 990 -28.54 18.25 6.77
N ASP A 991 -29.23 17.10 6.80
CA ASP A 991 -29.24 16.12 5.70
C ASP A 991 -27.81 15.80 5.21
N LYS A 992 -26.91 15.62 6.16
CA LYS A 992 -25.51 15.23 5.96
C LYS A 992 -25.31 13.76 6.32
N ILE A 993 -24.15 13.22 5.96
CA ILE A 993 -23.79 11.84 6.23
C ILE A 993 -22.55 11.77 7.12
N GLY A 994 -22.54 10.81 8.04
CA GLY A 994 -21.41 10.51 8.93
C GLY A 994 -20.85 9.12 8.67
N ILE A 995 -19.56 8.94 8.90
CA ILE A 995 -18.87 7.67 8.67
C ILE A 995 -18.71 6.95 10.01
N VAL A 996 -19.28 5.75 10.13
CA VAL A 996 -19.01 4.85 11.26
C VAL A 996 -17.86 3.95 10.90
N VAL A 997 -16.79 4.01 11.69
CA VAL A 997 -15.62 3.17 11.46
C VAL A 997 -15.74 1.87 12.24
N LEU A 998 -15.81 0.76 11.51
CA LEU A 998 -15.80 -0.59 12.05
C LEU A 998 -14.35 -1.05 12.19
N ALA A 999 -13.76 -0.82 13.36
CA ALA A 999 -12.35 -1.01 13.62
C ALA A 999 -12.08 -1.50 15.05
N ARG A 1000 -10.93 -2.16 15.22
CA ARG A 1000 -10.45 -2.59 16.56
C ARG A 1000 -9.80 -1.43 17.32
N PRO A 1001 -9.77 -1.46 18.67
CA PRO A 1001 -9.28 -0.33 19.49
C PRO A 1001 -7.88 0.19 19.15
N TYR A 1002 -7.00 -0.68 18.66
CA TYR A 1002 -5.66 -0.28 18.26
C TYR A 1002 -5.61 0.63 17.02
N HIS A 1003 -6.68 0.69 16.21
CA HIS A 1003 -6.77 1.63 15.10
C HIS A 1003 -7.06 3.06 15.57
N ASN A 1004 -7.21 3.29 16.88
CA ASN A 1004 -7.18 4.64 17.44
C ASN A 1004 -5.77 5.25 17.33
N ASP A 1005 -4.72 4.45 17.13
CA ASP A 1005 -3.40 4.97 16.80
C ASP A 1005 -3.37 5.52 15.36
N PRO A 1006 -3.08 6.82 15.14
CA PRO A 1006 -3.00 7.41 13.79
C PRO A 1006 -1.91 6.79 12.92
N GLY A 1007 -0.85 6.21 13.52
CA GLY A 1007 0.16 5.47 12.78
C GLY A 1007 -0.29 4.07 12.35
N ILE A 1008 -1.30 3.48 13.01
CA ILE A 1008 -1.86 2.16 12.65
C ILE A 1008 -3.04 2.32 11.67
N ASN A 1009 -3.85 3.38 11.78
CA ASN A 1009 -4.91 3.67 10.82
C ASN A 1009 -4.44 4.47 9.59
N HIS A 1010 -3.14 4.81 9.53
CA HIS A 1010 -2.50 5.53 8.42
C HIS A 1010 -3.08 6.91 8.12
N GLU A 1011 -3.68 7.56 9.12
CA GLU A 1011 -4.36 8.86 8.99
C GLU A 1011 -5.55 8.85 8.00
N ILE A 1012 -6.11 7.66 7.70
CA ILE A 1012 -7.25 7.51 6.78
C ILE A 1012 -8.45 8.34 7.24
N LEU A 1013 -8.66 8.40 8.55
CA LEU A 1013 -9.82 9.04 9.17
C LEU A 1013 -9.75 10.56 9.03
N GLU A 1014 -8.55 11.12 9.18
CA GLU A 1014 -8.24 12.52 9.04
C GLU A 1014 -8.46 12.99 7.59
N GLU A 1015 -8.18 12.15 6.59
CA GLU A 1015 -8.47 12.47 5.19
C GLU A 1015 -9.98 12.58 4.92
N PHE A 1016 -10.81 11.72 5.52
CA PHE A 1016 -12.27 11.88 5.44
C PHE A 1016 -12.76 13.14 6.14
N GLN A 1017 -12.14 13.47 7.28
CA GLN A 1017 -12.42 14.70 8.01
C GLN A 1017 -12.17 15.95 7.15
N LYS A 1018 -11.05 15.98 6.42
CA LYS A 1018 -10.71 17.06 5.47
C LYS A 1018 -11.72 17.19 4.32
N LEU A 1019 -12.42 16.11 3.96
CA LEU A 1019 -13.49 16.12 2.96
C LEU A 1019 -14.85 16.59 3.53
N GLY A 1020 -14.92 16.92 4.82
CA GLY A 1020 -16.14 17.38 5.48
C GLY A 1020 -17.07 16.26 5.95
N TYR A 1021 -16.53 15.08 6.24
CA TYR A 1021 -17.29 13.97 6.83
C TYR A 1021 -16.89 13.76 8.29
N PRO A 1022 -17.82 13.85 9.26
CA PRO A 1022 -17.52 13.46 10.64
C PRO A 1022 -17.32 11.95 10.73
N VAL A 1023 -16.44 11.55 11.64
CA VAL A 1023 -16.01 10.15 11.81
C VAL A 1023 -16.40 9.68 13.20
N LEU A 1024 -17.23 8.65 13.28
CA LEU A 1024 -17.74 8.05 14.50
C LEU A 1024 -16.99 6.73 14.81
N TYR A 1025 -16.76 6.50 16.09
CA TYR A 1025 -16.14 5.27 16.61
C TYR A 1025 -17.21 4.25 16.98
N GLN A 1026 -17.05 2.99 16.56
CA GLN A 1026 -18.02 1.92 16.83
C GLN A 1026 -18.40 1.76 18.31
N ASP A 1027 -17.44 1.93 19.24
CA ASP A 1027 -17.72 1.75 20.67
C ASP A 1027 -18.28 3.03 21.31
N ALA A 1028 -18.27 4.14 20.55
CA ALA A 1028 -18.87 5.42 20.93
C ALA A 1028 -20.26 5.62 20.31
N LEU A 1029 -20.85 4.62 19.65
CA LEU A 1029 -22.22 4.73 19.15
C LEU A 1029 -23.20 4.89 20.32
N PRO A 1030 -24.20 5.78 20.23
CA PRO A 1030 -25.18 5.96 21.30
C PRO A 1030 -25.94 4.67 21.61
N THR A 1031 -26.07 4.40 22.91
CA THR A 1031 -26.74 3.21 23.44
C THR A 1031 -27.86 3.56 24.42
N ASP A 1032 -28.40 4.78 24.35
CA ASP A 1032 -29.55 5.19 25.16
C ASP A 1032 -30.86 4.61 24.62
N ASP A 1033 -31.86 4.48 25.51
CA ASP A 1033 -33.11 3.79 25.23
C ASP A 1033 -33.84 4.35 24.00
N GLU A 1034 -33.80 5.66 23.77
CA GLU A 1034 -34.44 6.32 22.62
C GLU A 1034 -33.80 5.88 21.31
N SER A 1035 -32.46 5.96 21.21
CA SER A 1035 -31.72 5.52 20.02
C SER A 1035 -31.88 4.03 19.76
N MET A 1036 -31.87 3.20 20.82
CA MET A 1036 -32.03 1.75 20.68
C MET A 1036 -33.45 1.36 20.24
N GLU A 1037 -34.48 1.99 20.80
CA GLU A 1037 -35.88 1.77 20.40
C GLU A 1037 -36.11 2.21 18.95
N SER A 1038 -35.58 3.37 18.54
CA SER A 1038 -35.76 3.87 17.17
C SER A 1038 -35.12 2.98 16.11
N LEU A 1039 -33.98 2.35 16.41
CA LEU A 1039 -33.23 1.56 15.43
C LEU A 1039 -33.63 0.08 15.45
N PHE A 1040 -33.89 -0.49 16.63
CA PHE A 1040 -34.08 -1.95 16.80
C PHE A 1040 -35.49 -2.33 17.28
N GLY A 1041 -36.31 -1.37 17.73
CA GLY A 1041 -37.58 -1.64 18.42
C GLY A 1041 -38.57 -2.48 17.60
N ASP A 1042 -38.66 -2.25 16.29
CA ASP A 1042 -39.59 -2.99 15.42
C ASP A 1042 -39.21 -4.47 15.28
N GLU A 1043 -37.92 -4.79 15.17
CA GLU A 1043 -37.43 -6.16 15.07
C GLU A 1043 -37.54 -6.91 16.41
N ILE A 1044 -37.38 -6.19 17.52
CA ILE A 1044 -37.61 -6.72 18.88
C ILE A 1044 -39.09 -7.06 19.04
N LYS A 1045 -40.00 -6.15 18.65
CA LYS A 1045 -41.46 -6.40 18.69
C LYS A 1045 -41.89 -7.53 17.77
N ALA A 1046 -41.23 -7.68 16.62
CA ALA A 1046 -41.45 -8.78 15.69
C ALA A 1046 -40.85 -10.12 16.16
N GLY A 1047 -40.05 -10.12 17.23
CA GLY A 1047 -39.40 -11.33 17.77
C GLY A 1047 -38.26 -11.87 16.89
N ILE A 1048 -37.70 -11.04 16.00
CA ILE A 1048 -36.56 -11.41 15.14
C ILE A 1048 -35.27 -11.44 15.98
N ILE A 1049 -35.11 -10.45 16.85
CA ILE A 1049 -34.00 -10.33 17.81
C ILE A 1049 -34.55 -10.17 19.23
N ARG A 1050 -33.78 -10.58 20.23
CA ARG A 1050 -34.23 -10.52 21.64
C ARG A 1050 -33.99 -9.17 22.30
N SER A 1051 -32.98 -8.45 21.85
CA SER A 1051 -32.64 -7.10 22.29
C SER A 1051 -31.84 -6.37 21.22
N GLY A 1052 -31.70 -5.05 21.35
CA GLY A 1052 -30.88 -4.24 20.43
C GLY A 1052 -29.37 -4.54 20.53
N PHE A 1053 -28.94 -5.32 21.53
CA PHE A 1053 -27.57 -5.79 21.70
C PHE A 1053 -27.36 -7.24 21.25
N ASP A 1054 -28.41 -7.90 20.74
CA ASP A 1054 -28.35 -9.27 20.22
C ASP A 1054 -27.80 -9.30 18.79
N ILE A 1055 -26.75 -10.09 18.58
CA ILE A 1055 -26.13 -10.34 17.26
C ILE A 1055 -26.23 -11.81 16.82
N SER A 1056 -26.91 -12.66 17.59
CA SER A 1056 -26.94 -14.11 17.35
C SER A 1056 -27.70 -14.51 16.09
N ASP A 1057 -28.53 -13.61 15.56
CA ASP A 1057 -29.23 -13.71 14.28
C ASP A 1057 -28.24 -13.78 13.10
N VAL A 1058 -27.19 -12.97 13.15
CA VAL A 1058 -26.18 -12.85 12.08
C VAL A 1058 -24.83 -13.48 12.43
N TRP A 1059 -24.51 -13.63 13.71
CA TRP A 1059 -23.22 -14.14 14.19
C TRP A 1059 -23.36 -15.04 15.42
N LYS A 1060 -23.50 -16.34 15.18
CA LYS A 1060 -23.72 -17.36 16.22
C LYS A 1060 -22.48 -17.67 17.07
N ASN A 1061 -21.27 -17.52 16.50
CA ASN A 1061 -19.99 -17.88 17.14
C ASN A 1061 -19.33 -16.65 17.80
N SER A 1062 -20.05 -15.98 18.69
CA SER A 1062 -19.71 -14.68 19.30
C SER A 1062 -18.76 -14.80 20.50
N TYR A 1063 -17.57 -15.38 20.31
CA TYR A 1063 -16.58 -15.55 21.39
C TYR A 1063 -15.70 -14.31 21.64
N SER A 1064 -15.37 -13.59 20.57
CA SER A 1064 -14.39 -12.49 20.60
C SER A 1064 -15.09 -11.14 20.68
N GLU A 1065 -14.85 -10.38 21.74
CA GLU A 1065 -15.55 -9.12 22.00
C GLU A 1065 -15.34 -8.09 20.88
N ASN A 1066 -14.10 -7.81 20.48
CA ASN A 1066 -13.80 -6.86 19.39
C ASN A 1066 -14.47 -7.24 18.06
N THR A 1067 -14.70 -8.54 17.85
CA THR A 1067 -15.35 -9.08 16.64
C THR A 1067 -16.86 -8.87 16.75
N SER A 1068 -17.45 -9.28 17.87
CA SER A 1068 -18.88 -9.11 18.17
C SER A 1068 -19.31 -7.64 18.13
N ARG A 1069 -18.47 -6.72 18.64
CA ARG A 1069 -18.72 -5.27 18.58
C ARG A 1069 -18.75 -4.72 17.16
N LYS A 1070 -17.82 -5.15 16.29
CA LYS A 1070 -17.84 -4.77 14.87
C LYS A 1070 -19.14 -5.22 14.18
N VAL A 1071 -19.60 -6.44 14.46
CA VAL A 1071 -20.86 -6.97 13.90
C VAL A 1071 -22.07 -6.16 14.41
N TRP A 1072 -22.13 -5.88 15.71
CA TRP A 1072 -23.19 -5.05 16.29
C TRP A 1072 -23.22 -3.63 15.69
N ALA A 1073 -22.07 -2.98 15.58
CA ALA A 1073 -21.95 -1.66 14.98
C ALA A 1073 -22.33 -1.64 13.48
N ALA A 1074 -22.09 -2.74 12.75
CA ALA A 1074 -22.58 -2.90 11.38
C ALA A 1074 -24.13 -2.92 11.35
N LYS A 1075 -24.77 -3.67 12.27
CA LYS A 1075 -26.24 -3.67 12.41
C LYS A 1075 -26.79 -2.29 12.73
N TYR A 1076 -26.16 -1.57 13.65
CA TYR A 1076 -26.53 -0.20 13.99
C TYR A 1076 -26.44 0.72 12.77
N THR A 1077 -25.31 0.69 12.07
CA THR A 1077 -25.04 1.55 10.90
C THR A 1077 -26.03 1.29 9.77
N ALA A 1078 -26.35 0.03 9.50
CA ALA A 1078 -27.31 -0.37 8.46
C ALA A 1078 -28.74 0.12 8.71
N ARG A 1079 -29.08 0.48 9.97
CA ARG A 1079 -30.42 0.95 10.36
C ARG A 1079 -30.55 2.46 10.36
N HIS A 1080 -29.44 3.20 10.31
CA HIS A 1080 -29.45 4.65 10.47
C HIS A 1080 -29.37 5.37 9.11
N PRO A 1081 -30.31 6.28 8.79
CA PRO A 1081 -30.43 6.86 7.44
C PRO A 1081 -29.23 7.75 7.02
N ASN A 1082 -28.58 8.39 7.98
CA ASN A 1082 -27.46 9.30 7.76
C ASN A 1082 -26.07 8.68 7.97
N LEU A 1083 -25.96 7.37 8.20
CA LEU A 1083 -24.68 6.72 8.47
C LEU A 1083 -24.22 5.83 7.32
N VAL A 1084 -22.90 5.77 7.14
CA VAL A 1084 -22.23 4.87 6.20
C VAL A 1084 -21.15 4.09 6.92
N ALA A 1085 -20.87 2.87 6.49
CA ALA A 1085 -19.88 2.01 7.14
C ALA A 1085 -18.52 2.08 6.44
N LEU A 1086 -17.46 2.27 7.23
CA LEU A 1086 -16.08 2.14 6.82
C LEU A 1086 -15.36 1.10 7.67
N GLU A 1087 -15.06 -0.06 7.11
CA GLU A 1087 -14.30 -1.09 7.83
C GLU A 1087 -12.79 -0.87 7.73
N LEU A 1088 -12.07 -0.88 8.86
CA LEU A 1088 -10.61 -0.98 8.89
C LEU A 1088 -10.18 -2.37 9.38
N SER A 1089 -9.19 -2.95 8.70
CA SER A 1089 -8.58 -4.20 9.12
C SER A 1089 -7.08 -4.20 8.82
N SER A 1090 -6.30 -4.66 9.80
CA SER A 1090 -4.85 -4.79 9.69
C SER A 1090 -4.43 -6.11 9.03
N PHE A 1091 -3.27 -6.09 8.36
CA PHE A 1091 -2.70 -7.26 7.68
C PHE A 1091 -2.59 -8.46 8.62
N LYS A 1092 -3.02 -9.63 8.10
CA LYS A 1092 -3.11 -10.92 8.81
C LYS A 1092 -4.04 -10.93 10.04
N CYS A 1093 -5.05 -10.06 10.10
CA CYS A 1093 -6.06 -10.17 11.15
C CYS A 1093 -6.95 -11.42 10.95
N GLY A 1094 -6.63 -12.51 11.65
CA GLY A 1094 -7.38 -13.77 11.55
C GLY A 1094 -8.81 -13.71 12.10
N HIS A 1095 -9.15 -12.73 12.94
CA HIS A 1095 -10.49 -12.56 13.50
C HIS A 1095 -11.41 -11.70 12.61
N ASP A 1096 -10.85 -10.80 11.78
CA ASP A 1096 -11.64 -10.00 10.85
C ASP A 1096 -12.00 -10.79 9.59
N ALA A 1097 -11.09 -11.67 9.12
CA ALA A 1097 -11.31 -12.44 7.90
C ALA A 1097 -12.65 -13.22 7.85
N PRO A 1098 -13.12 -13.89 8.92
CA PRO A 1098 -14.40 -14.60 8.91
C PRO A 1098 -15.64 -13.69 8.89
N ILE A 1099 -15.54 -12.43 9.33
CA ILE A 1099 -16.69 -11.53 9.46
C ILE A 1099 -16.81 -10.53 8.30
N TYR A 1100 -15.84 -10.46 7.39
CA TYR A 1100 -15.89 -9.54 6.24
C TYR A 1100 -17.19 -9.65 5.44
N THR A 1101 -17.57 -10.88 5.08
CA THR A 1101 -18.80 -11.14 4.33
C THR A 1101 -20.03 -10.78 5.16
N VAL A 1102 -20.04 -11.13 6.44
CA VAL A 1102 -21.17 -10.89 7.34
C VAL A 1102 -21.42 -9.39 7.49
N ILE A 1103 -20.38 -8.60 7.75
CA ILE A 1103 -20.50 -7.13 7.87
C ILE A 1103 -20.96 -6.53 6.54
N GLN A 1104 -20.36 -6.96 5.43
CA GLN A 1104 -20.71 -6.45 4.10
C GLN A 1104 -22.18 -6.73 3.77
N GLU A 1105 -22.66 -7.95 3.97
CA GLU A 1105 -24.06 -8.35 3.75
C GLU A 1105 -25.01 -7.54 4.63
N ILE A 1106 -24.73 -7.40 5.93
CA ILE A 1106 -25.56 -6.60 6.86
C ILE A 1106 -25.75 -5.17 6.36
N VAL A 1107 -24.68 -4.53 5.89
CA VAL A 1107 -24.71 -3.12 5.49
C VAL A 1107 -25.31 -2.97 4.08
N GLU A 1108 -24.86 -3.77 3.11
CA GLU A 1108 -25.30 -3.63 1.71
C GLU A 1108 -26.76 -4.02 1.50
N ASP A 1109 -27.28 -5.02 2.23
CA ASP A 1109 -28.69 -5.44 2.13
C ASP A 1109 -29.67 -4.33 2.57
N SER A 1110 -29.21 -3.40 3.41
CA SER A 1110 -29.99 -2.21 3.79
C SER A 1110 -29.97 -1.09 2.72
N GLY A 1111 -29.13 -1.22 1.68
CA GLY A 1111 -28.86 -0.17 0.70
C GLY A 1111 -27.89 0.91 1.22
N THR A 1112 -27.31 0.72 2.40
CA THR A 1112 -26.30 1.60 3.00
C THR A 1112 -24.95 1.37 2.31
N PRO A 1113 -24.20 2.44 1.96
CA PRO A 1113 -22.86 2.29 1.41
C PRO A 1113 -21.90 1.61 2.39
N TYR A 1114 -21.18 0.61 1.90
CA TYR A 1114 -20.12 -0.10 2.61
C TYR A 1114 -18.78 0.11 1.90
N PHE A 1115 -17.76 0.51 2.67
CA PHE A 1115 -16.39 0.64 2.17
C PHE A 1115 -15.42 -0.03 3.14
N SER A 1116 -14.23 -0.44 2.66
CA SER A 1116 -13.24 -1.07 3.53
C SER A 1116 -11.78 -0.79 3.16
N PHE A 1117 -10.94 -0.60 4.17
CA PHE A 1117 -9.47 -0.64 4.08
C PHE A 1117 -8.97 -1.88 4.81
N LYS A 1118 -8.81 -2.96 4.05
CA LYS A 1118 -8.29 -4.24 4.51
C LYS A 1118 -6.79 -4.30 4.28
N ASP A 1119 -6.12 -5.10 5.10
CA ASP A 1119 -4.69 -5.41 5.01
C ASP A 1119 -3.75 -4.21 5.23
N ILE A 1120 -4.13 -3.33 6.15
CA ILE A 1120 -3.29 -2.22 6.59
C ILE A 1120 -2.03 -2.78 7.29
N ASP A 1121 -0.83 -2.44 6.80
CA ASP A 1121 0.45 -2.95 7.32
C ASP A 1121 1.45 -1.82 7.64
N GLU A 1122 2.70 -2.19 7.93
CA GLU A 1122 3.77 -1.22 8.23
C GLU A 1122 4.15 -0.26 7.08
N ASN A 1123 3.78 -0.57 5.84
CA ASN A 1123 3.98 0.29 4.69
C ASN A 1123 2.80 1.25 4.60
N LYS A 1124 3.10 2.56 4.54
CA LYS A 1124 2.10 3.63 4.42
C LYS A 1124 2.02 4.15 2.99
N PRO A 1125 1.23 3.53 2.08
CA PRO A 1125 1.08 4.00 0.71
C PRO A 1125 0.16 5.24 0.65
N SER A 1126 0.60 6.36 1.22
CA SER A 1126 -0.20 7.59 1.40
C SER A 1126 -0.92 8.04 0.12
N GLY A 1127 -0.23 7.96 -1.03
CA GLY A 1127 -0.83 8.32 -2.33
C GLY A 1127 -2.00 7.42 -2.72
N SER A 1128 -1.87 6.10 -2.54
CA SER A 1128 -2.97 5.16 -2.79
C SER A 1128 -4.13 5.42 -1.84
N ILE A 1129 -3.85 5.56 -0.54
CA ILE A 1129 -4.87 5.87 0.49
C ILE A 1129 -5.67 7.12 0.12
N LYS A 1130 -4.99 8.22 -0.25
CA LYS A 1130 -5.64 9.47 -0.65
C LYS A 1130 -6.58 9.28 -1.85
N ILE A 1131 -6.11 8.58 -2.90
CA ILE A 1131 -6.93 8.22 -4.07
C ILE A 1131 -8.18 7.43 -3.64
N ARG A 1132 -8.05 6.52 -2.66
CA ARG A 1132 -9.19 5.76 -2.15
C ARG A 1132 -10.20 6.63 -1.43
N VAL A 1133 -9.73 7.50 -0.54
CA VAL A 1133 -10.57 8.43 0.23
C VAL A 1133 -11.30 9.39 -0.71
N GLU A 1134 -10.63 9.93 -1.72
CA GLU A 1134 -11.26 10.79 -2.74
C GLU A 1134 -12.33 10.05 -3.56
N THR A 1135 -12.05 8.79 -3.95
CA THR A 1135 -13.03 7.94 -4.65
C THR A 1135 -14.28 7.74 -3.80
N ILE A 1136 -14.09 7.35 -2.54
CA ILE A 1136 -15.19 7.15 -1.59
C ILE A 1136 -15.94 8.47 -1.39
N GLY A 1137 -15.24 9.59 -1.18
CA GLY A 1137 -15.82 10.92 -1.02
C GLY A 1137 -16.71 11.34 -2.20
N TYR A 1138 -16.35 10.99 -3.43
CA TYR A 1138 -17.21 11.19 -4.61
C TYR A 1138 -18.51 10.38 -4.54
N PHE A 1139 -18.44 9.10 -4.16
CA PHE A 1139 -19.64 8.26 -4.01
C PHE A 1139 -20.51 8.67 -2.83
N LEU A 1140 -19.90 9.09 -1.71
CA LEU A 1140 -20.61 9.64 -0.56
C LEU A 1140 -21.37 10.91 -0.93
N LYS A 1141 -20.77 11.80 -1.73
CA LYS A 1141 -21.46 12.98 -2.26
C LYS A 1141 -22.68 12.59 -3.11
N ARG A 1142 -22.52 11.61 -4.01
CA ARG A 1142 -23.64 11.10 -4.84
C ARG A 1142 -24.73 10.44 -3.99
N TYR A 1143 -24.35 9.66 -2.98
CA TYR A 1143 -25.30 9.03 -2.07
C TYR A 1143 -26.11 10.07 -1.31
N ARG A 1144 -25.48 11.16 -0.85
CA ARG A 1144 -26.18 12.29 -0.24
C ARG A 1144 -27.16 12.97 -1.21
N GLU A 1145 -26.75 13.21 -2.46
CA GLU A 1145 -27.64 13.75 -3.51
C GLU A 1145 -28.86 12.85 -3.73
N ASP A 1146 -28.66 11.53 -3.83
CA ASP A 1146 -29.72 10.54 -3.97
C ASP A 1146 -30.63 10.47 -2.72
N MET A 1147 -30.06 10.54 -1.53
CA MET A 1147 -30.78 10.55 -0.25
C MET A 1147 -31.72 11.75 -0.16
N ILE A 1148 -31.23 12.95 -0.47
CA ILE A 1148 -32.02 14.19 -0.48
C ILE A 1148 -33.12 14.10 -1.56
N ALA A 1149 -32.80 13.61 -2.75
CA ALA A 1149 -33.78 13.44 -3.83
C ALA A 1149 -34.89 12.46 -3.43
N LYS A 1150 -34.54 11.33 -2.79
CA LYS A 1150 -35.51 10.36 -2.26
C LYS A 1150 -36.37 10.97 -1.17
N LYS A 1151 -35.78 11.68 -0.19
CA LYS A 1151 -36.50 12.37 0.88
C LYS A 1151 -37.52 13.38 0.32
N ASN A 1152 -37.10 14.22 -0.62
CA ASN A 1152 -37.98 15.18 -1.29
C ASN A 1152 -39.11 14.49 -2.06
N LYS A 1153 -38.82 13.35 -2.71
CA LYS A 1153 -39.83 12.56 -3.42
C LYS A 1153 -40.84 11.94 -2.44
N PHE A 1154 -40.37 11.37 -1.33
CA PHE A 1154 -41.24 10.83 -0.28
C PHE A 1154 -42.12 11.91 0.33
N GLN A 1155 -41.56 13.07 0.66
CA GLN A 1155 -42.33 14.21 1.16
C GLN A 1155 -43.39 14.67 0.15
N SER A 1156 -43.03 14.76 -1.14
CA SER A 1156 -44.01 15.06 -2.19
C SER A 1156 -45.11 13.99 -2.31
N ILE A 1157 -44.82 12.71 -2.03
CA ILE A 1157 -45.82 11.64 -2.05
C ILE A 1157 -46.73 11.75 -0.82
N ASP A 1158 -46.16 11.99 0.36
CA ASP A 1158 -46.91 12.14 1.61
C ASP A 1158 -47.84 13.37 1.57
N ASP A 1159 -47.37 14.49 1.03
CA ASP A 1159 -48.20 15.69 0.81
C ASP A 1159 -49.37 15.40 -0.14
N LYS A 1160 -49.12 14.62 -1.21
CA LYS A 1160 -50.18 14.18 -2.13
C LYS A 1160 -51.15 13.19 -1.47
N LEU A 1161 -50.67 12.29 -0.62
CA LEU A 1161 -51.51 11.35 0.14
C LEU A 1161 -52.41 12.10 1.13
N LYS A 1162 -51.88 13.07 1.89
CA LYS A 1162 -52.65 13.95 2.77
C LYS A 1162 -53.70 14.75 2.00
N GLU A 1163 -53.33 15.30 0.84
CA GLU A 1163 -54.27 16.00 -0.03
C GLU A 1163 -55.39 15.06 -0.52
N PHE A 1164 -55.05 13.83 -0.90
CA PHE A 1164 -56.01 12.83 -1.34
C PHE A 1164 -56.92 12.36 -0.20
N GLU A 1165 -56.39 12.14 0.99
CA GLU A 1165 -57.16 11.79 2.19
C GLU A 1165 -58.13 12.92 2.56
N MET A 1166 -57.68 14.18 2.52
CA MET A 1166 -58.56 15.35 2.72
C MET A 1166 -59.68 15.41 1.67
N LYS A 1167 -59.37 15.11 0.39
CA LYS A 1167 -60.39 15.04 -0.68
C LYS A 1167 -61.39 13.92 -0.43
N ILE A 1168 -60.95 12.74 -0.01
CA ILE A 1168 -61.83 11.62 0.34
C ILE A 1168 -62.73 11.99 1.53
N ARG A 1169 -62.15 12.52 2.63
CA ARG A 1169 -62.93 12.96 3.80
C ARG A 1169 -63.99 14.00 3.41
N ARG A 1170 -63.61 14.99 2.59
CA ARG A 1170 -64.55 16.00 2.09
C ARG A 1170 -65.66 15.41 1.21
N SER A 1171 -65.33 14.41 0.38
CA SER A 1171 -66.30 13.68 -0.43
C SER A 1171 -67.27 12.86 0.44
N LEU A 1172 -66.76 12.17 1.46
CA LEU A 1172 -67.57 11.42 2.43
C LEU A 1172 -68.50 12.34 3.22
N ASP A 1173 -68.02 13.48 3.71
CA ASP A 1173 -68.84 14.51 4.38
C ASP A 1173 -69.95 15.03 3.46
N LEU A 1174 -69.65 15.22 2.17
CA LEU A 1174 -70.63 15.65 1.16
C LEU A 1174 -71.67 14.57 0.88
N GLN A 1175 -71.25 13.30 0.78
CA GLN A 1175 -72.15 12.16 0.63
C GLN A 1175 -73.04 11.98 1.87
N GLU A 1176 -72.50 12.16 3.07
CA GLU A 1176 -73.27 12.08 4.31
C GLU A 1176 -74.28 13.23 4.42
N LYS A 1177 -73.88 14.46 4.05
CA LYS A 1177 -74.81 15.60 3.93
C LYS A 1177 -75.88 15.38 2.85
N LEU A 1178 -75.52 14.81 1.70
CA LEU A 1178 -76.46 14.47 0.64
C LEU A 1178 -77.39 13.32 1.05
N LYS A 1179 -76.91 12.35 1.84
CA LYS A 1179 -77.72 11.27 2.39
C LYS A 1179 -78.69 11.80 3.45
N ASN A 1180 -78.25 12.67 4.34
CA ASN A 1180 -79.11 13.36 5.31
C ASN A 1180 -80.13 14.28 4.61
N ASN A 1181 -79.75 14.94 3.51
CA ASN A 1181 -80.68 15.73 2.70
C ASN A 1181 -81.65 14.86 1.90
N LYS A 1182 -81.20 13.70 1.36
CA LYS A 1182 -82.08 12.73 0.70
C LYS A 1182 -83.00 12.00 1.67
N GLU A 1183 -82.60 11.78 2.92
CA GLU A 1183 -83.47 11.27 3.97
C GLU A 1183 -84.51 12.33 4.38
N LYS A 1184 -84.15 13.61 4.40
CA LYS A 1184 -85.09 14.74 4.51
C LYS A 1184 -86.03 14.85 3.31
N GLU A 1185 -85.52 14.77 2.09
CA GLU A 1185 -86.32 14.80 0.87
C GLU A 1185 -87.16 13.53 0.70
N ALA A 1186 -86.71 12.35 1.15
CA ALA A 1186 -87.52 11.14 1.18
C ALA A 1186 -88.66 11.22 2.21
N PHE A 1187 -88.45 11.93 3.32
CA PHE A 1187 -89.52 12.27 4.28
C PHE A 1187 -90.55 13.22 3.65
N ASP A 1188 -90.12 14.16 2.80
CA ASP A 1188 -91.00 15.09 2.08
C ASP A 1188 -91.65 14.47 0.82
N ILE A 1189 -91.00 13.51 0.16
CA ILE A 1189 -91.47 12.86 -1.09
C ILE A 1189 -92.36 11.64 -0.81
N LEU A 1190 -92.34 11.07 0.41
CA LEU A 1190 -93.38 10.14 0.87
C LEU A 1190 -94.78 10.79 1.00
N SER A 1191 -94.90 12.10 0.71
CA SER A 1191 -96.18 12.83 0.70
C SER A 1191 -96.85 12.99 -0.68
N LYS A 1192 -96.20 12.65 -1.83
CA LYS A 1192 -96.84 12.78 -3.15
C LYS A 1192 -96.45 11.69 -4.15
N LYS A 1193 -97.49 11.09 -4.74
CA LYS A 1193 -97.49 10.01 -5.73
C LYS A 1193 -96.84 10.38 -7.07
N ASP A 1194 -96.38 9.29 -7.70
CA ASP A 1194 -96.33 8.98 -9.12
C ASP A 1194 -95.01 9.11 -9.93
N THR A 1195 -94.61 7.92 -10.39
CA THR A 1195 -93.96 7.54 -11.66
C THR A 1195 -92.48 7.87 -11.91
N SER A 1196 -91.69 6.78 -11.81
CA SER A 1196 -90.72 6.25 -12.78
C SER A 1196 -89.68 7.17 -13.41
N VAL A 1197 -88.41 6.95 -13.05
CA VAL A 1197 -87.25 7.19 -13.92
C VAL A 1197 -86.24 6.04 -13.78
N ILE A 1198 -86.03 5.35 -14.91
CA ILE A 1198 -84.85 4.53 -15.22
C ILE A 1198 -83.73 5.48 -15.68
N ILE A 1199 -82.45 5.22 -15.34
CA ILE A 1199 -81.28 5.31 -16.25
C ILE A 1199 -80.00 4.84 -15.51
N PRO A 1200 -79.03 4.23 -16.24
CA PRO A 1200 -78.10 3.24 -15.74
C PRO A 1200 -76.70 3.78 -15.36
N VAL A 1201 -75.97 2.87 -14.71
CA VAL A 1201 -74.54 2.90 -14.37
C VAL A 1201 -73.69 2.79 -15.62
N GLU A 1202 -72.66 3.64 -15.76
CA GLU A 1202 -71.50 3.31 -16.60
C GLU A 1202 -70.22 4.02 -16.10
N ASP A 1203 -69.15 3.21 -16.10
CA ASP A 1203 -67.72 3.52 -16.10
C ASP A 1203 -66.94 3.80 -14.80
N ILE A 1204 -66.76 2.73 -14.02
CA ILE A 1204 -65.52 2.46 -13.28
C ILE A 1204 -64.66 1.50 -14.14
N LYS A 1205 -63.50 1.96 -14.62
CA LYS A 1205 -62.41 1.08 -15.07
C LYS A 1205 -61.23 1.20 -14.11
N ILE A 1206 -61.14 0.22 -13.22
CA ILE A 1206 -59.92 -0.12 -12.48
C ILE A 1206 -58.97 -0.79 -13.48
N ARG A 1207 -57.76 -0.25 -13.63
CA ARG A 1207 -56.63 -0.99 -14.22
C ARG A 1207 -55.65 -1.28 -13.09
N GLU A 1208 -55.69 -2.52 -12.63
CA GLU A 1208 -54.60 -3.14 -11.89
C GLU A 1208 -53.35 -3.18 -12.77
N MET A 1209 -52.21 -2.76 -12.22
CA MET A 1209 -50.89 -3.09 -12.73
C MET A 1209 -50.18 -3.90 -11.65
N GLU A 1210 -50.36 -5.22 -11.71
CA GLU A 1210 -49.35 -6.18 -11.28
C GLU A 1210 -48.35 -6.34 -12.42
N ASN A 1211 -47.06 -6.08 -12.16
CA ASN A 1211 -45.91 -6.96 -12.47
C ASN A 1211 -44.59 -6.18 -12.63
N VAL A 1212 -43.66 -6.55 -11.73
CA VAL A 1212 -42.18 -6.59 -11.78
C VAL A 1212 -41.42 -5.28 -11.94
#